data_AF-A0A8S1QBV6-F1
#
_entry.id   AF-A0A8S1QBV6-F1
#
_cell.length_a   1.000
_cell.length_b   1.000
_cell.length_c   1.000
_cell.angle_alpha   90.00
_cell.angle_beta   90.00
_cell.angle_gamma   90.00
#
_symmetry.space_group_name_H-M   'P 1'
#
loop_
_entity.id
_entity.type
_entity.pdbx_description
1 polymer ?
#
loop_
_entity_poly.entity_id
_entity_poly.type
_entity_poly.pdbx_seq_one_letter_code
_entity_poly.pdbx_strand_id
1 'polypeptide(L)'
;MQRILLFGIILDIILGSQIFYYHDPSNDISKPRTHAKISESNTIIDFYFEFNQDQKEVTMMIEIDKISYFSLGLGQSMSDADLWVFEIDQNAIIGTDSHSTKHQVPPTDVSQGGTNDIEILGYYYNQNGKSGVKFKRKSITGDKYDKDLIQEKGVDFIWAHGKNDQSLMVSNHGKGNNGWVKIDMIDKGGDIDVEIEDENKYYQLHKWTNFICWGIASDLAIIIGRYFKTWGYRTYLHGILFILIISSSLTTAIFMLNTNWEILEWKHYKEESVKNKFHIVLFMILAICMIIQCIGGIMYNIMLISYKKNEKVSVKPSYHAIFGSLVYIFGKIQIIAGLFMDNDIRFMLILGAVLTIRFILEVLYQRGSLMVMTNNNSSSSQFKKYKVLPDQESLLQKINYSECEENKINQLWCIYHNQIIDLSQMNHPGGNYIWKLLQGQDITQYVLGAYSVPQLTIKPYRHSNYALKALQKYKTGVYVNKDLELFYNKSTQRPIKKLKAIWILTRINPYTSNIAKFEFTNTQFQFRNTINGLDTFGSYFIIKSDDNDDIHQRQYTMVLSMTNKRVKYRKDILELFKKIINLQPIHKDIPKLEEFEDELPLIIKKYETKQGFSNFIHEDNRQGQYIIEGPYGNSIQIENDSHLIFIAGGTGLFPFLDILDYQLRVSYRQIVQMKLGLEASNLIDLGINEIKKFTITMFLAVNSIDDLIGRDIYFALLSLQQYLDTPNFKLIIKGNFKLKECPIIGTRFTQQTFIEHIPDQHNSTNYLICGPPQMNIEIERILRDMGIMKIMVL
;
A
#
# COMPACT_ATOMS: atom_id res chain seq x y z
N MET A 1 31.74 -21.81 28.95
CA MET A 1 30.84 -22.91 28.56
C MET A 1 31.54 -24.28 28.59
N GLN A 2 32.74 -24.44 28.02
CA GLN A 2 33.51 -25.71 28.11
C GLN A 2 33.98 -26.12 29.52
N ARG A 3 34.17 -25.18 30.46
CA ARG A 3 34.54 -25.51 31.86
C ARG A 3 33.37 -25.93 32.76
N ILE A 4 32.12 -25.69 32.34
CA ILE A 4 30.91 -26.13 33.06
C ILE A 4 30.53 -27.56 32.62
N LEU A 5 30.87 -27.94 31.39
CA LEU A 5 30.65 -29.30 30.88
C LEU A 5 31.58 -30.34 31.55
N LEU A 6 32.82 -29.96 31.88
CA LEU A 6 33.80 -30.86 32.49
C LEU A 6 33.52 -31.15 33.98
N PHE A 7 32.86 -30.22 34.68
CA PHE A 7 32.49 -30.40 36.10
C PHE A 7 31.20 -31.22 36.27
N GLY A 8 30.31 -31.21 35.26
CA GLY A 8 29.12 -32.06 35.25
C GLY A 8 29.44 -33.54 35.03
N ILE A 9 30.37 -33.85 34.12
CA ILE A 9 30.77 -35.24 33.81
C ILE A 9 31.53 -35.88 34.98
N ILE A 10 32.28 -35.10 35.76
CA ILE A 10 32.99 -35.61 36.94
C ILE A 10 32.04 -35.81 38.14
N LEU A 11 30.94 -35.05 38.22
CA LEU A 11 29.94 -35.24 39.26
C LEU A 11 29.06 -36.48 39.00
N ASP A 12 28.71 -36.77 37.74
CA ASP A 12 27.96 -37.98 37.37
C ASP A 12 28.79 -39.27 37.52
N ILE A 13 30.12 -39.20 37.36
CA ILE A 13 31.02 -40.35 37.58
C ILE A 13 31.29 -40.58 39.08
N ILE A 14 31.25 -39.54 39.92
CA ILE A 14 31.52 -39.65 41.37
C ILE A 14 30.24 -39.90 42.19
N LEU A 15 29.07 -39.47 41.70
CA LEU A 15 27.75 -39.76 42.31
C LEU A 15 27.04 -40.96 41.68
N GLY A 16 27.76 -41.78 40.90
CA GLY A 16 27.35 -43.13 40.55
C GLY A 16 27.23 -43.98 41.81
N SER A 17 26.17 -43.73 42.59
CA SER A 17 25.70 -44.62 43.62
C SER A 17 25.53 -45.98 42.96
N GLN A 18 26.32 -46.95 43.40
CA GLN A 18 25.98 -48.34 43.23
C GLN A 18 24.67 -48.54 43.98
N ILE A 19 23.54 -48.30 43.30
CA ILE A 19 22.23 -48.71 43.77
C ILE A 19 22.30 -50.23 43.74
N PHE A 20 22.35 -50.82 44.92
CA PHE A 20 22.43 -52.25 45.10
C PHE A 20 21.25 -52.90 44.39
N TYR A 21 21.55 -53.75 43.42
CA TYR A 21 20.59 -54.63 42.78
C TYR A 21 20.02 -55.56 43.86
N TYR A 22 18.76 -55.35 44.25
CA TYR A 22 18.03 -56.33 45.03
C TYR A 22 17.41 -57.32 44.04
N HIS A 23 18.14 -58.39 43.73
CA HIS A 23 17.57 -59.55 43.08
C HIS A 23 17.15 -60.52 44.18
N ASP A 24 15.85 -60.63 44.45
CA ASP A 24 15.35 -61.74 45.26
C ASP A 24 15.53 -63.04 44.43
N PRO A 25 16.40 -63.98 44.83
CA PRO A 25 16.63 -65.21 44.07
C PRO A 25 15.39 -66.11 43.97
N SER A 26 14.30 -65.84 44.71
CA SER A 26 13.02 -66.52 44.53
C SER A 26 12.11 -65.92 43.45
N ASN A 27 12.45 -64.77 42.85
CA ASN A 27 11.63 -64.15 41.80
C ASN A 27 11.78 -64.89 40.46
N ASP A 28 10.67 -65.31 39.87
CA ASP A 28 10.64 -65.75 38.48
C ASP A 28 10.52 -64.52 37.56
N ILE A 29 11.62 -64.20 36.87
CA ILE A 29 11.68 -63.12 35.87
C ILE A 29 11.93 -63.66 34.45
N SER A 30 11.65 -64.96 34.23
CA SER A 30 11.73 -65.54 32.88
C SER A 30 10.66 -64.93 31.99
N LYS A 31 11.06 -64.52 30.77
CA LYS A 31 10.17 -63.86 29.83
C LYS A 31 9.18 -64.89 29.24
N PRO A 32 7.86 -64.63 29.28
CA PRO A 32 6.89 -65.35 28.48
C PRO A 32 7.27 -65.38 27.00
N ARG A 33 6.85 -66.42 26.28
CA ARG A 33 7.35 -66.69 24.92
C ARG A 33 6.90 -65.70 23.84
N THR A 34 5.76 -65.03 24.00
CA THR A 34 5.23 -64.07 23.00
C THR A 34 5.51 -62.64 23.46
N HIS A 35 5.93 -61.76 22.55
CA HIS A 35 6.42 -60.42 22.84
C HIS A 35 5.77 -59.35 21.94
N ALA A 36 5.31 -58.26 22.53
CA ALA A 36 4.72 -57.09 21.89
C ALA A 36 5.40 -55.81 22.37
N LYS A 37 5.81 -54.94 21.44
CA LYS A 37 6.41 -53.65 21.76
C LYS A 37 5.36 -52.53 21.67
N ILE A 38 4.96 -51.97 22.81
CA ILE A 38 3.74 -51.16 22.96
C ILE A 38 3.91 -49.67 22.64
N SER A 39 5.13 -49.11 22.77
CA SER A 39 5.35 -47.66 22.71
C SER A 39 6.41 -47.25 21.69
N GLU A 40 6.07 -46.24 20.87
CA GLU A 40 6.97 -45.45 20.01
C GLU A 40 7.47 -44.17 20.69
N SER A 41 7.07 -43.91 21.94
CA SER A 41 7.55 -42.74 22.69
C SER A 41 9.03 -42.87 23.06
N ASN A 42 9.57 -41.86 23.76
CA ASN A 42 10.92 -41.94 24.33
C ASN A 42 11.10 -43.07 25.35
N THR A 43 10.00 -43.72 25.78
CA THR A 43 9.98 -44.84 26.72
C THR A 43 9.53 -46.10 25.99
N ILE A 44 10.34 -47.15 26.00
CA ILE A 44 10.00 -48.47 25.46
C ILE A 44 9.25 -49.27 26.53
N ILE A 45 8.06 -49.77 26.18
CA ILE A 45 7.29 -50.73 26.98
C ILE A 45 7.27 -52.04 26.19
N ASP A 46 7.97 -53.04 26.71
CA ASP A 46 7.99 -54.40 26.20
C ASP A 46 6.98 -55.23 27.01
N PHE A 47 5.98 -55.80 26.34
CA PHE A 47 4.94 -56.63 26.93
C PHE A 47 5.08 -58.06 26.45
N TYR A 48 5.18 -58.99 27.39
CA TYR A 48 5.31 -60.42 27.12
C TYR A 48 4.10 -61.14 27.69
N PHE A 49 3.61 -62.16 26.99
CA PHE A 49 2.55 -63.02 27.50
C PHE A 49 2.67 -64.46 27.01
N GLU A 50 2.10 -65.39 27.78
CA GLU A 50 2.00 -66.81 27.46
C GLU A 50 0.74 -67.35 28.13
N PHE A 51 -0.11 -68.03 27.34
CA PHE A 51 -1.30 -68.69 27.88
C PHE A 51 -0.91 -70.08 28.37
N ASN A 52 -1.48 -70.49 29.49
CA ASN A 52 -1.34 -71.87 29.95
C ASN A 52 -2.05 -72.84 28.97
N GLN A 53 -1.79 -74.15 29.12
CA GLN A 53 -2.26 -75.16 28.15
C GLN A 53 -3.79 -75.22 27.98
N ASP A 54 -4.55 -74.90 29.02
CA ASP A 54 -6.02 -74.89 28.99
C ASP A 54 -6.61 -73.49 28.76
N GLN A 55 -5.76 -72.50 28.48
CA GLN A 55 -6.09 -71.08 28.26
C GLN A 55 -6.90 -70.45 29.40
N LYS A 56 -6.92 -71.03 30.59
CA LYS A 56 -7.62 -70.46 31.75
C LYS A 56 -6.80 -69.42 32.48
N GLU A 57 -5.49 -69.41 32.28
CA GLU A 57 -4.58 -68.45 32.90
C GLU A 57 -3.61 -67.92 31.86
N VAL A 58 -3.22 -66.66 32.06
CA VAL A 58 -2.20 -65.98 31.28
C VAL A 58 -1.07 -65.54 32.21
N THR A 59 0.15 -65.87 31.82
CA THR A 59 1.35 -65.34 32.46
C THR A 59 1.84 -64.17 31.64
N MET A 60 1.99 -63.02 32.27
CA MET A 60 2.35 -61.76 31.62
C MET A 60 3.61 -61.18 32.26
N MET A 61 4.36 -60.42 31.47
CA MET A 61 5.46 -59.61 31.96
C MET A 61 5.48 -58.26 31.25
N ILE A 62 5.59 -57.18 32.01
CA ILE A 62 5.76 -55.83 31.47
C ILE A 62 7.15 -55.36 31.86
N GLU A 63 7.90 -54.88 30.88
CA GLU A 63 9.23 -54.29 31.06
C GLU A 63 9.20 -52.87 30.47
N ILE A 64 9.66 -51.89 31.26
CA ILE A 64 9.74 -50.49 30.87
C ILE A 64 11.17 -50.00 31.04
N ASP A 65 11.69 -49.22 30.08
CA ASP A 65 13.02 -48.62 30.14
C ASP A 65 13.08 -47.34 31.00
N LYS A 66 12.30 -47.34 32.10
CA LYS A 66 12.20 -46.23 33.05
C LYS A 66 12.03 -46.73 34.48
N ILE A 67 12.44 -45.89 35.44
CA ILE A 67 12.27 -46.16 36.87
C ILE A 67 11.08 -45.33 37.39
N SER A 68 9.87 -45.77 37.11
CA SER A 68 8.65 -45.10 37.58
C SER A 68 7.54 -46.12 37.81
N TYR A 69 6.41 -45.69 38.38
CA TYR A 69 5.19 -46.47 38.27
C TYR A 69 4.86 -46.69 36.79
N PHE A 70 4.25 -47.81 36.48
CA PHE A 70 3.74 -48.10 35.14
C PHE A 70 2.47 -48.92 35.23
N SER A 71 1.64 -48.84 34.21
CA SER A 71 0.37 -49.55 34.15
C SER A 71 0.07 -49.99 32.73
N LEU A 72 -0.59 -51.13 32.62
CA LEU A 72 -1.15 -51.66 31.38
C LEU A 72 -2.58 -52.09 31.68
N GLY A 73 -3.50 -51.94 30.75
CA GLY A 73 -4.89 -52.33 30.97
C GLY A 73 -5.67 -52.50 29.69
N LEU A 74 -6.86 -53.10 29.78
CA LEU A 74 -7.75 -53.41 28.67
C LEU A 74 -8.77 -52.31 28.41
N GLY A 75 -8.70 -51.70 27.23
CA GLY A 75 -9.61 -50.65 26.76
C GLY A 75 -8.94 -49.62 25.87
N GLN A 76 -9.71 -48.63 25.42
CA GLN A 76 -9.25 -47.50 24.59
C GLN A 76 -9.04 -46.21 25.42
N SER A 77 -9.63 -46.14 26.61
CA SER A 77 -9.51 -44.98 27.51
C SER A 77 -9.75 -45.38 28.96
N MET A 78 -9.37 -44.52 29.91
CA MET A 78 -9.66 -44.70 31.35
C MET A 78 -11.15 -44.59 31.71
N SER A 79 -12.04 -44.36 30.75
CA SER A 79 -13.48 -44.22 31.02
C SER A 79 -14.21 -45.55 31.18
N ASP A 80 -13.58 -46.65 30.76
CA ASP A 80 -14.02 -48.02 31.01
C ASP A 80 -12.83 -48.96 30.74
N ALA A 81 -11.92 -49.03 31.70
CA ALA A 81 -10.71 -49.85 31.58
C ALA A 81 -10.43 -50.67 32.82
N ASP A 82 -10.07 -51.92 32.58
CA ASP A 82 -9.47 -52.87 33.51
C ASP A 82 -7.95 -52.62 33.49
N LEU A 83 -7.34 -52.31 34.62
CA LEU A 83 -5.99 -51.75 34.74
C LEU A 83 -5.14 -52.53 35.74
N TRP A 84 -3.96 -52.95 35.29
CA TRP A 84 -2.90 -53.48 36.14
C TRP A 84 -1.88 -52.41 36.40
N VAL A 85 -1.82 -51.95 37.65
CA VAL A 85 -1.03 -50.81 38.05
C VAL A 85 0.11 -51.27 38.95
N PHE A 86 1.34 -50.87 38.62
CA PHE A 86 2.56 -51.29 39.31
C PHE A 86 3.27 -50.07 39.89
N GLU A 87 3.30 -49.99 41.22
CA GLU A 87 3.97 -48.95 42.00
C GLU A 87 5.29 -49.46 42.57
N ILE A 88 6.26 -48.57 42.79
CA ILE A 88 7.53 -48.90 43.43
C ILE A 88 7.50 -48.31 44.84
N ASP A 89 7.35 -49.16 45.86
CA ASP A 89 7.42 -48.78 47.27
C ASP A 89 8.55 -49.49 47.99
N GLN A 90 9.36 -48.76 48.74
CA GLN A 90 10.46 -49.32 49.55
C GLN A 90 11.34 -50.34 48.79
N ASN A 91 11.62 -50.08 47.51
CA ASN A 91 12.39 -50.96 46.60
C ASN A 91 11.70 -52.28 46.20
N ALA A 92 10.39 -52.39 46.43
CA ALA A 92 9.55 -53.48 45.95
C ALA A 92 8.53 -52.95 44.93
N ILE A 93 8.17 -53.77 43.94
CA ILE A 93 7.05 -53.48 43.05
C ILE A 93 5.77 -54.06 43.65
N ILE A 94 4.78 -53.20 43.87
CA ILE A 94 3.43 -53.55 44.33
C ILE A 94 2.51 -53.46 43.13
N GLY A 95 1.80 -54.55 42.84
CA GLY A 95 0.79 -54.63 41.79
C GLY A 95 -0.61 -54.49 42.38
N THR A 96 -1.46 -53.70 41.74
CA THR A 96 -2.87 -53.56 42.07
C THR A 96 -3.75 -53.75 40.83
N ASP A 97 -4.79 -54.57 41.00
CA ASP A 97 -5.92 -54.70 40.06
C ASP A 97 -6.90 -53.54 40.26
N SER A 98 -7.30 -52.87 39.19
CA SER A 98 -8.08 -51.63 39.26
C SER A 98 -9.00 -51.43 38.07
N HIS A 99 -10.20 -50.89 38.30
CA HIS A 99 -11.11 -50.48 37.24
C HIS A 99 -11.34 -48.98 37.22
N SER A 100 -11.25 -48.41 36.03
CA SER A 100 -11.40 -46.98 35.82
C SER A 100 -12.64 -46.66 34.98
N THR A 101 -13.45 -45.75 35.52
CA THR A 101 -14.61 -45.16 34.81
C THR A 101 -14.41 -43.69 34.43
N LYS A 102 -13.28 -43.09 34.84
CA LYS A 102 -12.97 -41.66 34.68
C LYS A 102 -11.45 -41.45 34.61
N HIS A 103 -11.02 -40.33 34.05
CA HIS A 103 -9.61 -39.91 34.06
C HIS A 103 -9.13 -39.40 35.43
N GLN A 104 -9.08 -40.29 36.42
CA GLN A 104 -8.56 -40.04 37.78
C GLN A 104 -7.69 -41.21 38.23
N VAL A 105 -7.09 -41.14 39.42
CA VAL A 105 -6.43 -42.31 40.02
C VAL A 105 -7.46 -43.44 40.10
N PRO A 106 -7.22 -44.58 39.44
CA PRO A 106 -8.22 -45.64 39.37
C PRO A 106 -8.37 -46.27 40.76
N PRO A 107 -9.61 -46.47 41.25
CA PRO A 107 -9.83 -47.27 42.46
C PRO A 107 -9.47 -48.74 42.20
N THR A 108 -9.02 -49.45 43.23
CA THR A 108 -8.78 -50.90 43.15
C THR A 108 -10.10 -51.66 43.03
N ASP A 109 -10.12 -52.80 42.33
CA ASP A 109 -11.36 -53.58 42.12
C ASP A 109 -11.98 -54.04 43.44
N VAL A 110 -11.16 -54.48 44.39
CA VAL A 110 -11.58 -54.83 45.76
C VAL A 110 -12.33 -53.69 46.45
N SER A 111 -11.88 -52.44 46.26
CA SER A 111 -12.55 -51.26 46.84
C SER A 111 -13.92 -50.97 46.20
N GLN A 112 -14.17 -51.50 45.01
CA GLN A 112 -15.43 -51.39 44.28
C GLN A 112 -16.30 -52.66 44.45
N GLY A 113 -15.84 -53.65 45.21
CA GLY A 113 -16.54 -54.91 45.48
C GLY A 113 -16.27 -56.02 44.45
N GLY A 114 -15.15 -55.91 43.72
CA GLY A 114 -14.57 -56.97 42.89
C GLY A 114 -13.55 -57.84 43.65
N THR A 115 -12.71 -58.53 42.91
CA THR A 115 -11.59 -59.35 43.40
C THR A 115 -10.25 -58.74 43.00
N ASN A 116 -9.15 -59.30 43.49
CA ASN A 116 -7.80 -58.95 43.02
C ASN A 116 -7.29 -60.20 42.32
N ASP A 117 -7.21 -60.15 40.99
CA ASP A 117 -6.99 -61.31 40.15
C ASP A 117 -5.55 -61.41 39.61
N ILE A 118 -4.67 -60.51 40.06
CA ILE A 118 -3.24 -60.56 39.75
C ILE A 118 -2.41 -61.22 40.86
N GLU A 119 -1.54 -62.16 40.47
CA GLU A 119 -0.52 -62.75 41.35
C GLU A 119 0.87 -62.44 40.80
N ILE A 120 1.67 -61.69 41.57
CA ILE A 120 3.05 -61.33 41.19
C ILE A 120 3.96 -62.56 41.34
N LEU A 121 4.61 -62.95 40.25
CA LEU A 121 5.55 -64.08 40.19
C LEU A 121 7.00 -63.65 40.39
N GLY A 122 7.33 -62.41 40.03
CA GLY A 122 8.65 -61.85 40.19
C GLY A 122 8.73 -60.44 39.63
N TYR A 123 9.71 -59.66 40.07
CA TYR A 123 9.95 -58.33 39.56
C TYR A 123 11.42 -57.95 39.71
N TYR A 124 11.83 -56.92 38.99
CA TYR A 124 13.07 -56.20 39.20
C TYR A 124 12.81 -54.71 39.03
N TYR A 125 13.55 -53.88 39.78
CA TYR A 125 13.51 -52.44 39.60
C TYR A 125 14.93 -51.92 39.39
N ASN A 126 15.08 -50.93 38.52
CA ASN A 126 16.37 -50.32 38.17
C ASN A 126 17.45 -51.31 37.68
N GLN A 127 17.06 -52.34 36.92
CA GLN A 127 18.03 -53.20 36.24
C GLN A 127 18.46 -52.53 34.93
N ASN A 128 19.61 -51.86 34.95
CA ASN A 128 20.12 -51.08 33.81
C ASN A 128 19.14 -49.97 33.37
N GLY A 129 18.53 -49.28 34.34
CA GLY A 129 17.52 -48.25 34.08
C GLY A 129 16.12 -48.79 33.74
N LYS A 130 15.93 -50.11 33.71
CA LYS A 130 14.65 -50.76 33.45
C LYS A 130 13.95 -51.21 34.73
N SER A 131 12.63 -51.26 34.68
CA SER A 131 11.79 -51.90 35.69
C SER A 131 10.91 -52.94 35.00
N GLY A 132 10.67 -54.07 35.65
CA GLY A 132 9.85 -55.12 35.08
C GLY A 132 9.13 -55.92 36.13
N VAL A 133 7.91 -56.35 35.80
CA VAL A 133 7.05 -57.17 36.66
C VAL A 133 6.48 -58.32 35.86
N LYS A 134 6.60 -59.53 36.41
CA LYS A 134 5.98 -60.75 35.92
C LYS A 134 4.84 -61.12 36.86
N PHE A 135 3.67 -61.38 36.31
CA PHE A 135 2.47 -61.69 37.07
C PHE A 135 1.60 -62.67 36.28
N LYS A 136 0.69 -63.36 36.97
CA LYS A 136 -0.32 -64.21 36.34
C LYS A 136 -1.72 -63.73 36.71
N ARG A 137 -2.67 -63.96 35.80
CA ARG A 137 -4.09 -63.64 35.95
C ARG A 137 -4.92 -64.73 35.28
N LYS A 138 -6.15 -64.96 35.73
CA LYS A 138 -7.09 -65.82 34.99
C LYS A 138 -7.50 -65.13 33.69
N SER A 139 -7.63 -65.90 32.61
CA SER A 139 -8.14 -65.42 31.32
C SER A 139 -9.59 -64.97 31.41
N ILE A 140 -10.39 -65.64 32.26
CA ILE A 140 -11.78 -65.30 32.59
C ILE A 140 -11.87 -65.28 34.11
N THR A 141 -11.97 -64.09 34.71
CA THR A 141 -11.96 -63.94 36.17
C THR A 141 -13.36 -64.13 36.77
N GLY A 142 -14.40 -63.72 36.02
CA GLY A 142 -15.79 -63.68 36.49
C GLY A 142 -16.09 -62.45 37.37
N ASP A 143 -15.14 -61.53 37.52
CA ASP A 143 -15.39 -60.21 38.11
C ASP A 143 -16.06 -59.30 37.07
N LYS A 144 -16.99 -58.46 37.51
CA LYS A 144 -17.70 -57.48 36.68
C LYS A 144 -16.83 -56.28 36.29
N TYR A 145 -15.68 -56.09 36.95
CA TYR A 145 -14.72 -55.02 36.70
C TYR A 145 -13.60 -55.42 35.73
N ASP A 146 -13.42 -56.72 35.57
CA ASP A 146 -12.43 -57.32 34.70
C ASP A 146 -12.95 -57.52 33.29
N LYS A 147 -12.07 -57.35 32.31
CA LYS A 147 -12.30 -57.78 30.94
C LYS A 147 -11.63 -59.12 30.70
N ASP A 148 -12.36 -59.99 30.00
CA ASP A 148 -11.85 -61.30 29.59
C ASP A 148 -10.62 -61.12 28.70
N LEU A 149 -9.54 -61.82 29.03
CA LEU A 149 -8.32 -61.87 28.25
C LEU A 149 -8.29 -63.20 27.48
N ILE A 150 -8.87 -63.20 26.28
CA ILE A 150 -8.92 -64.37 25.41
C ILE A 150 -7.93 -64.25 24.25
N GLN A 151 -7.58 -65.37 23.62
CA GLN A 151 -6.72 -65.36 22.44
C GLN A 151 -7.47 -64.80 21.21
N GLU A 152 -7.44 -63.48 21.04
CA GLU A 152 -8.08 -62.78 19.93
C GLU A 152 -7.15 -61.73 19.28
N LYS A 153 -7.56 -61.23 18.12
CA LYS A 153 -6.81 -60.21 17.37
C LYS A 153 -7.29 -58.81 17.74
N GLY A 154 -6.37 -57.86 17.75
CA GLY A 154 -6.66 -56.43 17.91
C GLY A 154 -7.31 -56.07 19.24
N VAL A 155 -6.83 -56.67 20.34
CA VAL A 155 -7.26 -56.32 21.69
C VAL A 155 -6.77 -54.91 22.02
N ASP A 156 -7.67 -54.04 22.43
CA ASP A 156 -7.35 -52.67 22.83
C ASP A 156 -6.68 -52.67 24.21
N PHE A 157 -5.47 -52.16 24.27
CA PHE A 157 -4.73 -51.90 25.51
C PHE A 157 -4.52 -50.41 25.71
N ILE A 158 -4.63 -49.95 26.95
CA ILE A 158 -4.09 -48.66 27.38
C ILE A 158 -2.84 -48.88 28.23
N TRP A 159 -1.89 -47.96 28.10
CA TRP A 159 -0.66 -47.95 28.90
C TRP A 159 -0.44 -46.57 29.51
N ALA A 160 0.24 -46.53 30.65
CA ALA A 160 0.73 -45.28 31.23
C ALA A 160 1.96 -45.52 32.10
N HIS A 161 2.77 -44.49 32.30
CA HIS A 161 3.88 -44.53 33.23
C HIS A 161 4.14 -43.17 33.87
N GLY A 162 4.92 -43.16 34.95
CA GLY A 162 5.26 -41.95 35.67
C GLY A 162 5.95 -40.88 34.82
N LYS A 163 5.66 -39.62 35.16
CA LYS A 163 6.13 -38.45 34.40
C LYS A 163 7.65 -38.36 34.33
N ASN A 164 8.31 -38.69 35.43
CA ASN A 164 9.76 -38.72 35.59
C ASN A 164 10.16 -39.93 36.44
N ASP A 165 11.47 -40.14 36.60
CA ASP A 165 12.01 -41.28 37.35
C ASP A 165 11.80 -41.17 38.87
N GLN A 166 11.09 -40.13 39.31
CA GLN A 166 10.72 -39.90 40.71
C GLN A 166 9.23 -40.22 40.95
N SER A 167 8.45 -40.45 39.90
CA SER A 167 7.04 -40.83 39.98
C SER A 167 6.93 -42.33 40.30
N LEU A 168 7.35 -42.73 41.49
CA LEU A 168 7.36 -44.13 41.93
C LEU A 168 5.96 -44.65 42.31
N MET A 169 5.06 -43.75 42.72
CA MET A 169 3.65 -44.03 43.02
C MET A 169 2.74 -43.52 41.90
N VAL A 170 1.53 -44.09 41.82
CA VAL A 170 0.48 -43.68 40.91
C VAL A 170 0.22 -42.20 41.09
N SER A 171 0.42 -41.49 40.00
CA SER A 171 0.32 -40.05 39.95
C SER A 171 -0.05 -39.64 38.53
N ASN A 172 -0.12 -38.35 38.26
CA ASN A 172 -0.39 -37.89 36.90
C ASN A 172 0.82 -38.21 36.00
N HIS A 173 0.66 -39.15 35.07
CA HIS A 173 1.67 -39.53 34.07
C HIS A 173 2.12 -38.36 33.18
N GLY A 174 1.25 -37.38 32.91
CA GLY A 174 1.53 -36.27 32.00
C GLY A 174 1.39 -36.63 30.52
N LYS A 175 1.25 -35.62 29.65
CA LYS A 175 1.06 -35.83 28.20
C LYS A 175 2.26 -36.56 27.59
N GLY A 176 1.99 -37.63 26.84
CA GLY A 176 3.00 -38.43 26.15
C GLY A 176 3.54 -39.64 26.93
N ASN A 177 3.18 -39.78 28.21
CA ASN A 177 3.52 -40.95 29.04
C ASN A 177 2.32 -41.87 29.25
N ASN A 178 1.39 -41.85 28.29
CA ASN A 178 0.23 -42.72 28.20
C ASN A 178 -0.14 -42.87 26.73
N GLY A 179 -0.86 -43.93 26.43
CA GLY A 179 -1.40 -44.16 25.10
C GLY A 179 -2.31 -45.36 25.11
N TRP A 180 -2.78 -45.71 23.92
CA TRP A 180 -3.48 -46.96 23.70
C TRP A 180 -2.99 -47.60 22.41
N VAL A 181 -3.19 -48.91 22.30
CA VAL A 181 -2.59 -49.73 21.28
C VAL A 181 -3.43 -50.97 21.02
N LYS A 182 -3.39 -51.50 19.80
CA LYS A 182 -4.00 -52.79 19.49
C LYS A 182 -2.95 -53.89 19.47
N ILE A 183 -3.17 -54.94 20.26
CA ILE A 183 -2.27 -56.09 20.38
C ILE A 183 -3.03 -57.36 19.97
N ASP A 184 -2.42 -58.16 19.09
CA ASP A 184 -2.92 -59.49 18.79
C ASP A 184 -2.56 -60.46 19.93
N MET A 185 -3.51 -60.76 20.82
CA MET A 185 -3.32 -61.66 21.97
C MET A 185 -3.24 -63.15 21.60
N ILE A 186 -2.64 -63.48 20.44
CA ILE A 186 -2.45 -64.86 19.99
C ILE A 186 -1.05 -65.33 20.39
N ASP A 187 -0.97 -66.21 21.38
CA ASP A 187 0.28 -66.77 21.88
C ASP A 187 0.89 -67.81 20.91
N LYS A 188 1.77 -67.32 20.03
CA LYS A 188 2.48 -68.10 19.01
C LYS A 188 3.96 -68.30 19.29
N GLY A 189 4.51 -67.60 20.29
CA GLY A 189 5.94 -67.44 20.50
C GLY A 189 6.57 -66.46 19.51
N GLY A 190 7.51 -65.64 20.00
CA GLY A 190 8.21 -64.62 19.22
C GLY A 190 7.55 -63.25 19.26
N ASP A 191 8.00 -62.35 18.37
CA ASP A 191 7.52 -60.97 18.29
C ASP A 191 6.19 -60.87 17.52
N ILE A 192 5.25 -60.08 18.02
CA ILE A 192 3.99 -59.74 17.34
C ILE A 192 3.95 -58.27 16.95
N ASP A 193 3.33 -58.00 15.79
CA ASP A 193 3.10 -56.65 15.31
C ASP A 193 2.10 -55.94 16.23
N VAL A 194 2.39 -54.68 16.50
CA VAL A 194 1.59 -53.82 17.37
C VAL A 194 1.09 -52.67 16.50
N GLU A 195 -0.23 -52.55 16.34
CA GLU A 195 -0.84 -51.43 15.63
C GLU A 195 -1.00 -50.28 16.63
N ILE A 196 0.00 -49.40 16.64
CA ILE A 196 -0.09 -48.11 17.32
C ILE A 196 -0.98 -47.23 16.44
N GLU A 197 -2.18 -46.90 16.92
CA GLU A 197 -3.06 -46.02 16.17
C GLU A 197 -2.41 -44.63 16.10
N ASP A 198 -1.89 -44.29 14.91
CA ASP A 198 -1.18 -43.04 14.62
C ASP A 198 -1.91 -41.83 15.22
N GLU A 199 -1.13 -40.89 15.77
CA GLU A 199 -1.62 -39.56 16.16
C GLU A 199 -2.62 -39.04 15.13
N ASN A 200 -3.81 -38.59 15.60
CA ASN A 200 -4.92 -38.16 14.75
C ASN A 200 -4.42 -37.37 13.52
N LYS A 201 -4.49 -37.99 12.34
CA LYS A 201 -3.94 -37.42 11.08
C LYS A 201 -4.47 -36.02 10.81
N TYR A 202 -5.69 -35.70 11.25
CA TYR A 202 -6.28 -34.37 11.13
C TYR A 202 -5.65 -33.33 12.06
N TYR A 203 -5.21 -33.74 13.26
CA TYR A 203 -4.45 -32.87 14.15
C TYR A 203 -3.10 -32.49 13.53
N GLN A 204 -2.36 -33.46 12.99
CA GLN A 204 -1.10 -33.17 12.30
C GLN A 204 -1.33 -32.28 11.06
N LEU A 205 -2.35 -32.59 10.26
CA LEU A 205 -2.73 -31.78 9.10
C LEU A 205 -3.08 -30.34 9.51
N HIS A 206 -3.85 -30.16 10.59
CA HIS A 206 -4.23 -28.85 11.14
C HIS A 206 -3.00 -28.07 11.62
N LYS A 207 -2.11 -28.71 12.40
CA LYS A 207 -0.87 -28.13 12.90
C LYS A 207 0.00 -27.59 11.76
N TRP A 208 0.34 -28.45 10.81
CA TRP A 208 1.24 -28.10 9.70
C TRP A 208 0.64 -27.06 8.77
N THR A 209 -0.65 -27.19 8.43
CA THR A 209 -1.33 -26.25 7.56
C THR A 209 -1.37 -24.86 8.19
N ASN A 210 -1.79 -24.73 9.45
CA ASN A 210 -1.83 -23.44 10.12
C ASN A 210 -0.45 -22.83 10.30
N PHE A 211 0.58 -23.65 10.59
CA PHE A 211 1.95 -23.17 10.63
C PHE A 211 2.42 -22.60 9.29
N ILE A 212 2.19 -23.29 8.17
CA ILE A 212 2.57 -22.79 6.84
C ILE A 212 1.77 -21.52 6.49
N CYS A 213 0.45 -21.56 6.66
CA CYS A 213 -0.46 -20.49 6.25
C CYS A 213 -0.25 -19.22 7.07
N TRP A 214 -0.30 -19.31 8.39
CA TRP A 214 -0.18 -18.14 9.26
C TRP A 214 1.26 -17.84 9.64
N GLY A 215 2.16 -18.82 9.65
CA GLY A 215 3.56 -18.66 10.05
C GLY A 215 4.42 -18.08 8.94
N ILE A 216 4.14 -18.43 7.67
CA ILE A 216 4.96 -18.04 6.51
C ILE A 216 4.12 -17.32 5.45
N ALA A 217 3.06 -17.95 4.94
CA ALA A 217 2.35 -17.45 3.76
C ALA A 217 1.66 -16.09 4.00
N SER A 218 1.15 -15.85 5.21
CA SER A 218 0.52 -14.57 5.59
C SER A 218 1.50 -13.40 5.51
N ASP A 219 2.77 -13.60 5.87
CA ASP A 219 3.81 -12.59 5.74
C ASP A 219 4.12 -12.30 4.27
N LEU A 220 4.25 -13.34 3.45
CA LEU A 220 4.45 -13.20 2.01
C LEU A 220 3.30 -12.42 1.35
N ALA A 221 2.05 -12.74 1.70
CA ALA A 221 0.87 -12.03 1.18
C ALA A 221 0.87 -10.55 1.56
N ILE A 222 1.29 -10.19 2.79
CA ILE A 222 1.42 -8.80 3.23
C ILE A 222 2.57 -8.09 2.52
N ILE A 223 3.72 -8.75 2.36
CA ILE A 223 4.89 -8.24 1.63
C ILE A 223 4.47 -7.87 0.20
N ILE A 224 3.73 -8.74 -0.49
CA ILE A 224 3.19 -8.49 -1.84
C ILE A 224 2.26 -7.27 -1.82
N GLY A 225 1.28 -7.22 -0.91
CA GLY A 225 0.33 -6.11 -0.84
C GLY A 225 0.98 -4.75 -0.54
N ARG A 226 2.01 -4.74 0.31
CA ARG A 226 2.65 -3.53 0.84
C ARG A 226 3.78 -2.99 -0.03
N TYR A 227 4.65 -3.87 -0.54
CA TYR A 227 5.88 -3.47 -1.20
C TYR A 227 5.79 -3.45 -2.73
N PHE A 228 4.91 -4.26 -3.33
CA PHE A 228 4.77 -4.33 -4.78
C PHE A 228 3.71 -3.35 -5.31
N LYS A 229 3.64 -2.14 -4.75
CA LYS A 229 2.59 -1.12 -5.05
C LYS A 229 2.45 -0.78 -6.54
N THR A 230 3.52 -0.87 -7.32
CA THR A 230 3.50 -0.60 -8.77
C THR A 230 3.11 -1.79 -9.63
N TRP A 231 3.04 -3.00 -9.07
CA TRP A 231 2.69 -4.17 -9.85
C TRP A 231 1.17 -4.25 -9.97
N GLY A 232 0.64 -4.16 -11.20
CA GLY A 232 -0.81 -4.15 -11.46
C GLY A 232 -1.56 -5.35 -10.87
N TYR A 233 -0.88 -6.49 -10.74
CA TYR A 233 -1.45 -7.73 -10.20
C TYR A 233 -1.36 -7.86 -8.67
N ARG A 234 -0.75 -6.90 -7.96
CA ARG A 234 -0.50 -7.01 -6.51
C ARG A 234 -1.75 -7.29 -5.69
N THR A 235 -2.86 -6.61 -6.01
CA THR A 235 -4.11 -6.70 -5.25
C THR A 235 -4.73 -8.09 -5.43
N TYR A 236 -4.67 -8.62 -6.66
CA TYR A 236 -5.13 -9.97 -6.97
C TYR A 236 -4.27 -11.02 -6.28
N LEU A 237 -2.93 -10.93 -6.37
CA LEU A 237 -2.06 -11.91 -5.74
C LEU A 237 -2.17 -11.89 -4.21
N HIS A 238 -2.22 -10.70 -3.60
CA HIS A 238 -2.50 -10.53 -2.18
C HIS A 238 -3.84 -11.18 -1.79
N GLY A 239 -4.90 -10.88 -2.54
CA GLY A 239 -6.23 -11.44 -2.30
C GLY A 239 -6.27 -12.97 -2.43
N ILE A 240 -5.70 -13.52 -3.50
CA ILE A 240 -5.65 -14.97 -3.75
C ILE A 240 -4.90 -15.69 -2.63
N LEU A 241 -3.73 -15.19 -2.22
CA LEU A 241 -2.97 -15.80 -1.13
C LEU A 241 -3.76 -15.81 0.18
N PHE A 242 -4.45 -14.72 0.52
CA PHE A 242 -5.28 -14.69 1.72
C PHE A 242 -6.52 -15.59 1.61
N ILE A 243 -7.13 -15.72 0.43
CA ILE A 243 -8.22 -16.68 0.21
C ILE A 243 -7.71 -18.11 0.46
N LEU A 244 -6.55 -18.48 -0.06
CA LEU A 244 -5.94 -19.81 0.15
C LEU A 244 -5.59 -20.05 1.62
N ILE A 245 -5.00 -19.07 2.30
CA ILE A 245 -4.66 -19.14 3.73
C ILE A 245 -5.93 -19.37 4.56
N ILE A 246 -6.98 -18.59 4.31
CA ILE A 246 -8.22 -18.65 5.09
C ILE A 246 -8.97 -19.94 4.80
N SER A 247 -9.10 -20.34 3.54
CA SER A 247 -9.82 -21.57 3.18
C SER A 247 -9.14 -22.82 3.75
N SER A 248 -7.82 -22.95 3.60
CA SER A 248 -7.07 -24.10 4.14
C SER A 248 -7.11 -24.17 5.68
N SER A 249 -6.96 -23.02 6.36
CA SER A 249 -7.05 -22.96 7.82
C SER A 249 -8.45 -23.36 8.32
N LEU A 250 -9.50 -22.87 7.66
CA LEU A 250 -10.88 -23.18 8.02
C LEU A 250 -11.23 -24.65 7.72
N THR A 251 -10.82 -25.17 6.55
CA THR A 251 -11.04 -26.57 6.18
C THR A 251 -10.37 -27.54 7.17
N THR A 252 -9.10 -27.30 7.53
CA THR A 252 -8.40 -28.18 8.49
C THR A 252 -8.95 -28.04 9.91
N ALA A 253 -9.42 -26.86 10.31
CA ALA A 253 -10.14 -26.70 11.57
C ALA A 253 -11.48 -27.46 11.56
N ILE A 254 -12.25 -27.41 10.46
CA ILE A 254 -13.49 -28.18 10.33
C ILE A 254 -13.23 -29.68 10.40
N PHE A 255 -12.18 -30.20 9.76
CA PHE A 255 -11.84 -31.62 9.86
C PHE A 255 -11.48 -32.04 11.28
N MET A 256 -10.70 -31.23 12.01
CA MET A 256 -10.38 -31.49 13.41
C MET A 256 -11.63 -31.46 14.30
N LEU A 257 -12.53 -30.50 14.08
CA LEU A 257 -13.81 -30.41 14.80
C LEU A 257 -14.76 -31.55 14.44
N ASN A 258 -14.74 -32.06 13.21
CA ASN A 258 -15.58 -33.17 12.80
C ASN A 258 -15.17 -34.49 13.46
N THR A 259 -13.87 -34.67 13.76
CA THR A 259 -13.41 -35.85 14.51
C THR A 259 -13.78 -35.81 15.99
N ASN A 260 -13.87 -34.62 16.58
CA ASN A 260 -14.10 -34.44 18.02
C ASN A 260 -15.17 -33.36 18.26
N TRP A 261 -16.35 -33.52 17.67
CA TRP A 261 -17.40 -32.48 17.72
C TRP A 261 -17.84 -32.18 19.15
N GLU A 262 -17.81 -33.20 20.01
CA GLU A 262 -18.14 -33.12 21.44
C GLU A 262 -17.33 -32.03 22.16
N ILE A 263 -16.11 -31.68 21.71
CA ILE A 263 -15.27 -30.64 22.33
C ILE A 263 -15.92 -29.25 22.31
N LEU A 264 -16.86 -29.01 21.39
CA LEU A 264 -17.62 -27.77 21.32
C LEU A 264 -18.85 -27.77 22.24
N GLU A 265 -19.29 -28.94 22.72
CA GLU A 265 -20.36 -29.03 23.70
C GLU A 265 -19.87 -28.49 25.04
N TRP A 266 -20.72 -27.68 25.68
CA TRP A 266 -20.34 -26.96 26.90
C TRP A 266 -19.83 -27.87 28.03
N LYS A 267 -20.35 -29.10 28.12
CA LYS A 267 -19.94 -30.10 29.10
C LYS A 267 -18.47 -30.48 28.92
N HIS A 268 -18.09 -30.89 27.72
CA HIS A 268 -16.72 -31.29 27.39
C HIS A 268 -15.77 -30.09 27.30
N TYR A 269 -16.21 -28.96 26.73
CA TYR A 269 -15.43 -27.72 26.71
C TYR A 269 -15.01 -27.26 28.11
N LYS A 270 -15.85 -27.49 29.14
CA LYS A 270 -15.48 -27.16 30.54
C LYS A 270 -14.38 -28.04 31.11
N GLU A 271 -14.25 -29.27 30.63
CA GLU A 271 -13.25 -30.23 31.08
C GLU A 271 -11.90 -30.02 30.38
N GLU A 272 -11.90 -29.31 29.24
CA GLU A 272 -10.68 -28.97 28.51
C GLU A 272 -9.66 -28.15 29.30
N SER A 273 -8.39 -28.34 28.94
CA SER A 273 -7.29 -27.55 29.50
C SER A 273 -7.43 -26.06 29.17
N VAL A 274 -6.95 -25.18 30.06
CA VAL A 274 -6.99 -23.71 29.84
C VAL A 274 -6.33 -23.32 28.51
N LYS A 275 -5.27 -24.01 28.11
CA LYS A 275 -4.59 -23.80 26.82
C LYS A 275 -5.51 -24.11 25.63
N ASN A 276 -6.21 -25.26 25.66
CA ASN A 276 -7.14 -25.66 24.60
C ASN A 276 -8.34 -24.71 24.51
N LYS A 277 -8.92 -24.35 25.66
CA LYS A 277 -10.01 -23.35 25.74
C LYS A 277 -9.61 -22.03 25.09
N PHE A 278 -8.42 -21.52 25.46
CA PHE A 278 -7.87 -20.31 24.87
C PHE A 278 -7.69 -20.43 23.35
N HIS A 279 -7.13 -21.55 22.88
CA HIS A 279 -6.93 -21.81 21.45
C HIS A 279 -8.26 -21.85 20.68
N ILE A 280 -9.29 -22.51 21.20
CA ILE A 280 -10.62 -22.60 20.58
C ILE A 280 -11.30 -21.22 20.52
N VAL A 281 -11.31 -20.47 21.63
CA VAL A 281 -11.94 -19.15 21.69
C VAL A 281 -11.27 -18.17 20.72
N LEU A 282 -9.93 -18.16 20.71
CA LEU A 282 -9.17 -17.31 19.81
C LEU A 282 -9.40 -17.68 18.33
N PHE A 283 -9.51 -18.98 18.02
CA PHE A 283 -9.89 -19.44 16.68
C PHE A 283 -11.25 -18.90 16.26
N MET A 284 -12.27 -18.94 17.11
CA MET A 284 -13.62 -18.46 16.79
C MET A 284 -13.62 -16.95 16.50
N ILE A 285 -12.91 -16.16 17.30
CA ILE A 285 -12.75 -14.72 17.06
C ILE A 285 -12.04 -14.49 15.73
N LEU A 286 -10.92 -15.19 15.50
CA LEU A 286 -10.14 -15.09 14.28
C LEU A 286 -11.00 -15.46 13.05
N ALA A 287 -11.81 -16.51 13.11
CA ALA A 287 -12.70 -16.95 12.03
C ALA A 287 -13.69 -15.87 11.61
N ILE A 288 -14.35 -15.22 12.58
CA ILE A 288 -15.25 -14.10 12.30
C ILE A 288 -14.49 -12.94 11.63
N CYS A 289 -13.32 -12.58 12.16
CA CYS A 289 -12.50 -11.52 11.58
C CYS A 289 -12.02 -11.85 10.16
N MET A 290 -11.67 -13.12 9.88
CA MET A 290 -11.27 -13.59 8.55
C MET A 290 -12.41 -13.41 7.53
N ILE A 291 -13.64 -13.78 7.89
CA ILE A 291 -14.83 -13.63 7.01
C ILE A 291 -15.07 -12.15 6.69
N ILE A 292 -15.09 -11.29 7.72
CA ILE A 292 -15.26 -9.84 7.55
C ILE A 292 -14.17 -9.28 6.63
N GLN A 293 -12.93 -9.73 6.81
CA GLN A 293 -11.79 -9.25 6.05
C GLN A 293 -11.81 -9.70 4.59
N CYS A 294 -12.26 -10.93 4.29
CA CYS A 294 -12.48 -11.41 2.92
C CYS A 294 -13.53 -10.56 2.19
N ILE A 295 -14.70 -10.37 2.82
CA ILE A 295 -15.79 -9.56 2.25
C ILE A 295 -15.30 -8.12 2.05
N GLY A 296 -14.66 -7.53 3.07
CA GLY A 296 -14.09 -6.20 3.01
C GLY A 296 -13.05 -6.03 1.90
N GLY A 297 -12.19 -7.03 1.70
CA GLY A 297 -11.18 -7.05 0.64
C GLY A 297 -11.79 -7.10 -0.76
N ILE A 298 -12.80 -7.95 -0.98
CA ILE A 298 -13.53 -8.04 -2.26
C ILE A 298 -14.25 -6.72 -2.55
N MET A 299 -14.98 -6.18 -1.58
CA MET A 299 -15.67 -4.90 -1.73
C MET A 299 -14.69 -3.76 -2.03
N TYR A 300 -13.54 -3.74 -1.35
CA TYR A 300 -12.49 -2.76 -1.59
C TYR A 300 -11.93 -2.86 -3.02
N ASN A 301 -11.67 -4.08 -3.51
CA ASN A 301 -11.18 -4.29 -4.87
C ASN A 301 -12.18 -3.83 -5.93
N ILE A 302 -13.47 -4.17 -5.77
CA ILE A 302 -14.54 -3.71 -6.67
C ILE A 302 -14.59 -2.17 -6.69
N MET A 303 -14.44 -1.54 -5.53
CA MET A 303 -14.43 -0.08 -5.40
C MET A 303 -13.21 0.57 -6.06
N LEU A 304 -12.01 -0.04 -5.98
CA LEU A 304 -10.80 0.47 -6.64
C LEU A 304 -10.90 0.42 -8.17
N ILE A 305 -11.47 -0.68 -8.70
CA ILE A 305 -11.63 -0.91 -10.14
C ILE A 305 -12.77 -0.05 -10.71
N SER A 306 -13.73 0.35 -9.87
CA SER A 306 -14.87 1.15 -10.33
C SER A 306 -14.46 2.52 -10.88
N TYR A 307 -14.98 2.83 -12.06
CA TYR A 307 -14.89 4.16 -12.68
C TYR A 307 -15.98 5.13 -12.20
N LYS A 308 -16.95 4.66 -11.39
CA LYS A 308 -17.99 5.52 -10.82
C LYS A 308 -17.40 6.32 -9.67
N LYS A 309 -17.69 7.62 -9.62
CA LYS A 309 -17.27 8.50 -8.52
C LYS A 309 -17.72 7.89 -7.20
N ASN A 310 -16.76 7.61 -6.33
CA ASN A 310 -17.04 7.03 -5.02
C ASN A 310 -16.16 7.70 -3.97
N GLU A 311 -16.67 8.79 -3.40
CA GLU A 311 -15.95 9.60 -2.42
C GLU A 311 -15.59 8.80 -1.15
N LYS A 312 -16.33 7.71 -0.87
CA LYS A 312 -16.09 6.80 0.26
C LYS A 312 -14.88 5.87 0.05
N VAL A 313 -14.25 5.87 -1.14
CA VAL A 313 -13.03 5.08 -1.41
C VAL A 313 -11.84 5.56 -0.57
N SER A 314 -11.81 6.82 -0.13
CA SER A 314 -10.67 7.36 0.65
C SER A 314 -10.65 6.90 2.11
N VAL A 315 -11.81 6.63 2.73
CA VAL A 315 -11.94 6.29 4.16
C VAL A 315 -11.83 4.78 4.41
N LYS A 316 -12.31 3.96 3.48
CA LYS A 316 -12.39 2.49 3.63
C LYS A 316 -11.06 1.70 3.61
N PRO A 317 -9.96 2.14 2.96
CA PRO A 317 -8.66 1.50 3.06
C PRO A 317 -8.20 1.37 4.51
N SER A 318 -8.63 2.31 5.37
CA SER A 318 -8.31 2.29 6.80
C SER A 318 -8.93 1.08 7.49
N TYR A 319 -10.20 0.75 7.23
CA TYR A 319 -10.84 -0.41 7.89
C TYR A 319 -10.22 -1.73 7.46
N HIS A 320 -10.04 -1.95 6.16
CA HIS A 320 -9.41 -3.17 5.67
C HIS A 320 -7.97 -3.31 6.18
N ALA A 321 -7.20 -2.21 6.28
CA ALA A 321 -5.86 -2.24 6.85
C ALA A 321 -5.86 -2.53 8.36
N ILE A 322 -6.77 -1.92 9.12
CA ILE A 322 -6.91 -2.15 10.57
C ILE A 322 -7.33 -3.59 10.85
N PHE A 323 -8.42 -4.06 10.25
CA PHE A 323 -8.91 -5.43 10.42
C PHE A 323 -7.90 -6.46 9.90
N GLY A 324 -7.22 -6.19 8.79
CA GLY A 324 -6.15 -7.04 8.29
C GLY A 324 -4.98 -7.16 9.27
N SER A 325 -4.65 -6.07 9.97
CA SER A 325 -3.62 -6.09 11.02
C SER A 325 -4.07 -6.89 12.24
N LEU A 326 -5.34 -6.76 12.64
CA LEU A 326 -5.91 -7.57 13.73
C LEU A 326 -5.94 -9.06 13.40
N VAL A 327 -6.43 -9.44 12.21
CA VAL A 327 -6.44 -10.82 11.71
C VAL A 327 -5.03 -11.40 11.70
N TYR A 328 -4.05 -10.63 11.23
CA TYR A 328 -2.66 -11.06 11.24
C TYR A 328 -2.14 -11.30 12.67
N ILE A 329 -2.36 -10.37 13.60
CA ILE A 329 -1.92 -10.49 14.99
C ILE A 329 -2.55 -11.71 15.65
N PHE A 330 -3.87 -11.87 15.53
CA PHE A 330 -4.58 -13.01 16.09
C PHE A 330 -4.14 -14.33 15.44
N GLY A 331 -3.90 -14.37 14.13
CA GLY A 331 -3.34 -15.55 13.46
C GLY A 331 -1.96 -15.95 13.98
N LYS A 332 -1.09 -14.96 14.29
CA LYS A 332 0.22 -15.24 14.91
C LYS A 332 0.08 -15.74 16.35
N ILE A 333 -0.78 -15.12 17.16
CA ILE A 333 -1.04 -15.58 18.54
C ILE A 333 -1.64 -16.98 18.52
N GLN A 334 -2.51 -17.29 17.55
CA GLN A 334 -3.13 -18.61 17.39
C GLN A 334 -2.10 -19.71 17.14
N ILE A 335 -1.15 -19.48 16.23
CA ILE A 335 -0.05 -20.45 16.01
C ILE A 335 0.79 -20.59 17.27
N ILE A 336 1.18 -19.47 17.90
CA ILE A 336 2.01 -19.51 19.10
C ILE A 336 1.32 -20.33 20.19
N ALA A 337 0.01 -20.13 20.39
CA ALA A 337 -0.80 -20.91 21.32
C ALA A 337 -0.78 -22.41 20.97
N GLY A 338 -0.94 -22.77 19.69
CA GLY A 338 -0.83 -24.15 19.22
C GLY A 338 0.55 -24.76 19.46
N LEU A 339 1.63 -24.04 19.12
CA LEU A 339 3.00 -24.52 19.35
C LEU A 339 3.33 -24.69 20.85
N PHE A 340 2.75 -23.86 21.72
CA PHE A 340 2.84 -24.02 23.19
C PHE A 340 2.01 -25.17 23.75
N MET A 341 1.01 -25.65 23.01
CA MET A 341 0.30 -26.89 23.36
C MET A 341 1.16 -28.11 23.06
N ASP A 342 1.95 -28.05 22.00
CA ASP A 342 2.79 -29.14 21.49
C ASP A 342 4.21 -29.15 22.06
N ASN A 343 4.62 -28.07 22.74
CA ASN A 343 6.00 -27.83 23.19
C ASN A 343 7.05 -27.95 22.06
N ASP A 344 6.69 -27.64 20.82
CA ASP A 344 7.60 -27.79 19.68
C ASP A 344 8.50 -26.55 19.50
N ILE A 345 9.65 -26.57 20.17
CA ILE A 345 10.61 -25.46 20.17
C ILE A 345 11.17 -25.16 18.78
N ARG A 346 11.22 -26.16 17.87
CA ARG A 346 11.80 -26.00 16.53
C ARG A 346 10.96 -25.05 15.69
N PHE A 347 9.64 -25.24 15.70
CA PHE A 347 8.72 -24.33 14.99
C PHE A 347 8.71 -22.93 15.58
N MET A 348 8.87 -22.79 16.91
CA MET A 348 8.99 -21.49 17.56
C MET A 348 10.23 -20.72 17.07
N LEU A 349 11.37 -21.40 16.91
CA LEU A 349 12.58 -20.79 16.35
C LEU A 349 12.39 -20.36 14.88
N ILE A 350 11.77 -21.21 14.05
CA ILE A 350 11.46 -20.88 12.65
C ILE A 350 10.54 -19.65 12.58
N LEU A 351 9.48 -19.62 13.40
CA LEU A 351 8.55 -18.50 13.47
C LEU A 351 9.27 -17.20 13.90
N GLY A 352 10.16 -17.28 14.89
CA GLY A 352 11.00 -16.16 15.32
C GLY A 352 11.89 -15.62 14.21
N ALA A 353 12.51 -16.51 13.41
CA ALA A 353 13.32 -16.11 12.25
C ALA A 353 12.49 -15.40 11.18
N VAL A 354 11.30 -15.93 10.84
CA VAL A 354 10.40 -15.31 9.84
C VAL A 354 9.94 -13.92 10.29
N LEU A 355 9.55 -13.75 11.56
CA LEU A 355 9.17 -12.45 12.11
C LEU A 355 10.33 -11.45 12.09
N THR A 356 11.55 -11.92 12.37
CA THR A 356 12.77 -11.08 12.31
C THR A 356 13.04 -10.59 10.90
N ILE A 357 12.97 -11.48 9.89
CA ILE A 357 13.13 -11.10 8.47
C ILE A 357 12.08 -10.07 8.07
N ARG A 358 10.81 -10.28 8.45
CA ARG A 358 9.73 -9.33 8.17
C ARG A 358 10.00 -7.95 8.79
N PHE A 359 10.45 -7.92 10.04
CA PHE A 359 10.81 -6.68 10.73
C PHE A 359 11.93 -5.93 10.01
N ILE A 360 12.99 -6.63 9.59
CA ILE A 360 14.08 -6.05 8.80
C ILE A 360 13.54 -5.44 7.49
N LEU A 361 12.69 -6.18 6.76
CA LEU A 361 12.09 -5.68 5.52
C LEU A 361 11.24 -4.41 5.75
N GLU A 362 10.50 -4.34 6.86
CA GLU A 362 9.70 -3.16 7.21
C GLU A 362 10.59 -1.93 7.51
N VAL A 363 11.67 -2.12 8.26
CA VAL A 363 12.66 -1.05 8.52
C VAL A 363 13.30 -0.56 7.22
N LEU A 364 13.70 -1.48 6.33
CA LEU A 364 14.27 -1.15 5.03
C LEU A 364 13.28 -0.43 4.11
N TYR A 365 11.99 -0.79 4.18
CA TYR A 365 10.93 -0.13 3.44
C TYR A 365 10.67 1.29 3.94
N GLN A 366 10.57 1.49 5.26
CA GLN A 366 10.36 2.81 5.87
C GLN A 366 11.52 3.76 5.59
N ARG A 367 12.75 3.24 5.49
CA ARG A 367 13.93 4.00 5.07
C ARG A 367 14.01 4.26 3.55
N GLY A 368 13.08 3.72 2.75
CA GLY A 368 13.07 3.85 1.29
C GLY A 368 14.11 3.01 0.54
N SER A 369 15.02 2.32 1.24
CA SER A 369 16.11 1.53 0.64
C SER A 369 15.61 0.39 -0.24
N LEU A 370 14.54 -0.30 0.19
CA LEU A 370 13.96 -1.43 -0.56
C LEU A 370 13.38 -0.99 -1.93
N MET A 371 12.91 0.26 -2.02
CA MET A 371 12.37 0.80 -3.27
C MET A 371 13.46 1.20 -4.27
N VAL A 372 14.67 1.53 -3.81
CA VAL A 372 15.79 1.88 -4.68
C VAL A 372 16.30 0.63 -5.41
N MET A 373 16.42 -0.50 -4.70
CA MET A 373 16.90 -1.77 -5.26
C MET A 373 16.00 -2.33 -6.38
N THR A 374 14.68 -2.23 -6.23
CA THR A 374 13.73 -2.75 -7.24
C THR A 374 13.69 -1.89 -8.50
N ASN A 375 13.98 -0.60 -8.42
CA ASN A 375 13.97 0.29 -9.59
C ASN A 375 15.30 0.27 -10.36
N ASN A 376 16.45 0.19 -9.68
CA ASN A 376 17.77 0.28 -10.34
C ASN A 376 18.08 -0.90 -11.27
N ASN A 377 17.46 -2.07 -11.06
CA ASN A 377 17.65 -3.22 -11.95
C ASN A 377 16.67 -3.24 -13.14
N SER A 378 15.68 -2.34 -13.17
CA SER A 378 14.66 -2.28 -14.23
C SER A 378 14.96 -1.26 -15.33
N SER A 379 16.12 -0.59 -15.27
CA SER A 379 16.39 0.63 -16.02
C SER A 379 16.97 0.44 -17.43
N SER A 380 17.02 -0.75 -18.05
CA SER A 380 17.62 -0.78 -19.41
C SER A 380 17.19 -1.82 -20.46
N SER A 381 16.68 -3.02 -20.17
CA SER A 381 16.72 -4.04 -21.24
C SER A 381 15.42 -4.72 -21.69
N GLN A 382 14.31 -4.72 -20.94
CA GLN A 382 13.19 -5.61 -21.29
C GLN A 382 11.76 -5.09 -21.10
N PHE A 383 11.56 -3.79 -20.87
CA PHE A 383 10.24 -3.25 -21.20
C PHE A 383 10.15 -3.23 -22.72
N LYS A 384 9.49 -4.27 -23.28
CA LYS A 384 9.04 -4.31 -24.68
C LYS A 384 8.57 -2.90 -24.98
N LYS A 385 9.29 -2.17 -25.85
CA LYS A 385 8.79 -0.92 -26.43
C LYS A 385 7.36 -1.24 -26.84
N TYR A 386 6.38 -0.77 -26.06
CA TYR A 386 4.99 -0.94 -26.44
C TYR A 386 4.93 -0.35 -27.83
N LYS A 387 4.51 -1.20 -28.77
CA LYS A 387 4.49 -0.88 -30.20
C LYS A 387 3.83 0.48 -30.28
N VAL A 388 4.62 1.49 -30.60
CA VAL A 388 4.20 2.87 -30.77
C VAL A 388 2.90 2.79 -31.55
N LEU A 389 1.78 3.24 -30.94
CA LEU A 389 0.46 3.21 -31.57
C LEU A 389 0.65 3.69 -33.02
N PRO A 390 0.32 2.88 -34.05
CA PRO A 390 0.71 3.19 -35.44
C PRO A 390 0.11 4.48 -36.02
N ASP A 391 -0.59 5.28 -35.23
CA ASP A 391 -1.39 6.42 -35.69
C ASP A 391 -1.37 7.60 -34.68
N GLN A 392 -0.19 7.91 -34.11
CA GLN A 392 -0.02 8.95 -33.07
C GLN A 392 -0.45 10.37 -33.51
N GLU A 393 -0.36 10.68 -34.81
CA GLU A 393 -0.82 11.97 -35.35
C GLU A 393 -2.35 12.09 -35.29
N SER A 394 -3.08 11.00 -35.59
CA SER A 394 -4.54 11.01 -35.52
C SER A 394 -5.05 11.23 -34.09
N LEU A 395 -4.34 10.74 -33.07
CA LEU A 395 -4.71 10.92 -31.67
C LEU A 395 -4.46 12.37 -31.22
N LEU A 396 -3.30 12.96 -31.57
CA LEU A 396 -3.01 14.36 -31.27
C LEU A 396 -3.98 15.31 -31.96
N GLN A 397 -4.31 15.05 -33.23
CA GLN A 397 -5.34 15.80 -33.93
C GLN A 397 -6.69 15.65 -33.23
N LYS A 398 -7.12 14.42 -32.91
CA LYS A 398 -8.37 14.17 -32.17
C LYS A 398 -8.43 14.77 -30.76
N ILE A 399 -7.28 14.96 -30.10
CA ILE A 399 -7.17 15.59 -28.78
C ILE A 399 -7.24 17.11 -28.88
N ASN A 400 -6.57 17.69 -29.89
CA ASN A 400 -6.55 19.13 -30.11
C ASN A 400 -7.87 19.65 -30.67
N TYR A 401 -8.60 18.85 -31.45
CA TYR A 401 -9.96 19.19 -31.86
C TYR A 401 -10.94 18.78 -30.76
N SER A 402 -11.63 19.76 -30.17
CA SER A 402 -12.68 19.60 -29.16
C SER A 402 -13.88 18.74 -29.60
N GLU A 403 -13.83 18.13 -30.79
CA GLU A 403 -14.83 17.22 -31.36
C GLU A 403 -14.63 15.75 -30.97
N CYS A 404 -13.64 15.43 -30.11
CA CYS A 404 -13.64 14.13 -29.46
C CYS A 404 -14.84 14.04 -28.50
N GLU A 405 -15.99 13.62 -29.03
CA GLU A 405 -17.08 13.07 -28.23
C GLU A 405 -16.46 12.16 -27.17
N GLU A 406 -16.63 12.51 -25.88
CA GLU A 406 -16.07 11.80 -24.71
C GLU A 406 -16.34 10.28 -24.71
N ASN A 407 -17.21 9.81 -25.61
CA ASN A 407 -17.71 8.45 -25.70
C ASN A 407 -16.91 7.48 -26.60
N LYS A 408 -15.95 7.94 -27.45
CA LYS A 408 -15.31 7.04 -28.43
C LYS A 408 -13.92 6.52 -28.06
N ILE A 409 -13.22 7.14 -27.11
CA ILE A 409 -11.88 6.66 -26.69
C ILE A 409 -11.99 5.92 -25.36
N ASN A 410 -12.09 4.59 -25.42
CA ASN A 410 -12.06 3.70 -24.25
C ASN A 410 -10.72 3.67 -23.49
N GLN A 411 -9.73 4.46 -23.91
CA GLN A 411 -8.40 4.55 -23.29
C GLN A 411 -8.33 5.73 -22.33
N LEU A 412 -7.83 5.49 -21.12
CA LEU A 412 -7.58 6.54 -20.14
C LEU A 412 -6.22 7.17 -20.43
N TRP A 413 -6.19 8.49 -20.57
CA TRP A 413 -4.96 9.22 -20.81
C TRP A 413 -5.00 10.60 -20.16
N CYS A 414 -3.81 11.11 -19.81
CA CYS A 414 -3.61 12.44 -19.24
C CYS A 414 -2.34 13.07 -19.83
N ILE A 415 -2.14 14.36 -19.57
CA ILE A 415 -0.93 15.09 -19.95
C ILE A 415 -0.08 15.28 -18.70
N TYR A 416 1.20 14.93 -18.76
CA TYR A 416 2.17 15.13 -17.68
C TYR A 416 3.50 15.61 -18.25
N HIS A 417 3.95 16.79 -17.84
CA HIS A 417 5.17 17.44 -18.37
C HIS A 417 5.16 17.53 -19.92
N ASN A 418 4.03 17.99 -20.50
CA ASN A 418 3.82 18.08 -21.95
C ASN A 418 3.92 16.73 -22.69
N GLN A 419 3.74 15.60 -22.01
CA GLN A 419 3.73 14.27 -22.61
C GLN A 419 2.40 13.56 -22.34
N ILE A 420 1.88 12.84 -23.33
CA ILE A 420 0.72 11.98 -23.14
C ILE A 420 1.15 10.74 -22.34
N ILE A 421 0.39 10.45 -21.29
CA ILE A 421 0.54 9.27 -20.45
C ILE A 421 -0.69 8.37 -20.65
N ASP A 422 -0.48 7.11 -21.02
CA ASP A 422 -1.55 6.10 -21.12
C ASP A 422 -1.75 5.43 -19.76
N LEU A 423 -2.88 5.73 -19.12
CA LEU A 423 -3.23 5.25 -17.79
C LEU A 423 -4.16 4.03 -17.84
N SER A 424 -4.47 3.49 -19.01
CA SER A 424 -5.41 2.37 -19.17
C SER A 424 -4.98 1.11 -18.40
N GLN A 425 -3.67 0.94 -18.16
CA GLN A 425 -3.09 -0.17 -17.40
C GLN A 425 -2.63 0.22 -15.99
N MET A 426 -2.89 1.47 -15.58
CA MET A 426 -2.45 2.00 -14.30
C MET A 426 -3.63 2.07 -13.32
N ASN A 427 -3.57 1.26 -12.26
CA ASN A 427 -4.54 1.36 -11.17
C ASN A 427 -4.14 2.46 -10.19
N HIS A 428 -4.97 3.50 -10.06
CA HIS A 428 -4.74 4.54 -9.07
C HIS A 428 -5.07 4.01 -7.66
N PRO A 429 -4.20 4.21 -6.65
CA PRO A 429 -4.46 3.74 -5.29
C PRO A 429 -5.69 4.39 -4.64
N GLY A 430 -6.09 5.58 -5.09
CA GLY A 430 -7.34 6.25 -4.67
C GLY A 430 -8.58 5.89 -5.50
N GLY A 431 -8.46 4.96 -6.45
CA GLY A 431 -9.53 4.53 -7.37
C GLY A 431 -9.41 5.14 -8.76
N ASN A 432 -9.75 4.34 -9.79
CA ASN A 432 -9.58 4.72 -11.20
C ASN A 432 -10.55 5.81 -11.68
N TYR A 433 -11.62 6.10 -10.93
CA TYR A 433 -12.49 7.24 -11.22
C TYR A 433 -11.72 8.59 -11.20
N ILE A 434 -10.62 8.69 -10.45
CA ILE A 434 -9.77 9.89 -10.42
C ILE A 434 -9.14 10.13 -11.79
N TRP A 435 -8.62 9.08 -12.45
CA TRP A 435 -8.11 9.18 -13.81
C TRP A 435 -9.19 9.53 -14.81
N LYS A 436 -10.41 9.03 -14.62
CA LYS A 436 -11.53 9.43 -15.47
C LYS A 436 -11.87 10.91 -15.33
N LEU A 437 -11.83 11.46 -14.12
CA LEU A 437 -12.07 12.90 -13.87
C LEU A 437 -10.96 13.79 -14.45
N LEU A 438 -9.75 13.27 -14.55
CA LEU A 438 -8.57 13.96 -15.07
C LEU A 438 -8.26 13.63 -16.53
N GLN A 439 -9.15 12.87 -17.20
CA GLN A 439 -8.91 12.41 -18.56
C GLN A 439 -8.74 13.62 -19.48
N GLY A 440 -7.64 13.62 -20.22
CA GLY A 440 -7.27 14.68 -21.14
C GLY A 440 -6.74 15.98 -20.54
N GLN A 441 -6.64 16.08 -19.21
CA GLN A 441 -6.11 17.26 -18.54
C GLN A 441 -4.61 17.16 -18.27
N ASP A 442 -3.97 18.31 -18.06
CA ASP A 442 -2.61 18.37 -17.50
C ASP A 442 -2.67 18.07 -16.00
N ILE A 443 -2.15 16.90 -15.61
CA ILE A 443 -2.18 16.42 -14.23
C ILE A 443 -0.98 16.88 -13.42
N THR A 444 -0.04 17.61 -14.01
CA THR A 444 1.20 18.03 -13.35
C THR A 444 0.92 18.76 -12.03
N GLN A 445 -0.06 19.67 -12.01
CA GLN A 445 -0.42 20.42 -10.81
C GLN A 445 -0.95 19.56 -9.67
N TYR A 446 -1.72 18.51 -9.99
CA TYR A 446 -2.33 17.60 -9.01
C TYR A 446 -1.28 16.63 -8.47
N VAL A 447 -0.45 16.08 -9.35
CA VAL A 447 0.55 15.08 -8.97
C VAL A 447 1.63 15.72 -8.09
N LEU A 448 1.99 16.98 -8.34
CA LEU A 448 2.91 17.76 -7.51
C LEU A 448 2.30 18.28 -6.18
N GLY A 449 1.02 18.01 -5.94
CA GLY A 449 0.30 18.46 -4.75
C GLY A 449 0.22 19.98 -4.64
N ALA A 450 0.14 20.68 -5.77
CA ALA A 450 -0.14 22.11 -5.79
C ALA A 450 -1.65 22.37 -5.69
N TYR A 451 -2.46 21.54 -6.35
CA TYR A 451 -3.92 21.66 -6.39
C TYR A 451 -4.62 20.35 -6.02
N SER A 452 -5.84 20.46 -5.50
CA SER A 452 -6.77 19.34 -5.38
C SER A 452 -7.50 19.13 -6.72
N VAL A 453 -7.97 17.92 -6.97
CA VAL A 453 -8.84 17.64 -8.12
C VAL A 453 -10.16 18.40 -7.92
N PRO A 454 -10.55 19.34 -8.80
CA PRO A 454 -11.67 20.27 -8.54
C PRO A 454 -13.00 19.58 -8.22
N GLN A 455 -13.26 18.44 -8.84
CA GLN A 455 -14.51 17.67 -8.68
C GLN A 455 -14.53 16.84 -7.37
N LEU A 456 -13.45 16.85 -6.59
CA LEU A 456 -13.28 16.05 -5.37
C LEU A 456 -12.99 16.95 -4.17
N THR A 457 -13.64 16.65 -3.05
CA THR A 457 -13.43 17.31 -1.75
C THR A 457 -12.17 16.79 -1.02
N ILE A 458 -11.11 16.46 -1.77
CA ILE A 458 -9.88 15.88 -1.24
C ILE A 458 -8.83 16.96 -1.13
N LYS A 459 -8.09 17.00 -0.01
CA LYS A 459 -6.95 17.92 0.15
C LYS A 459 -5.88 17.64 -0.92
N PRO A 460 -5.16 18.66 -1.40
CA PRO A 460 -4.03 18.46 -2.32
C PRO A 460 -3.06 17.41 -1.76
N TYR A 461 -2.64 16.47 -2.61
CA TYR A 461 -1.77 15.37 -2.20
C TYR A 461 -0.49 15.36 -3.03
N ARG A 462 0.67 15.52 -2.37
CA ARG A 462 1.98 15.44 -3.01
C ARG A 462 2.34 13.97 -3.21
N HIS A 463 2.48 13.57 -4.46
CA HIS A 463 2.94 12.22 -4.77
C HIS A 463 4.45 12.09 -4.52
N SER A 464 4.88 10.91 -4.08
CA SER A 464 6.30 10.63 -3.88
C SER A 464 7.06 10.61 -5.20
N ASN A 465 8.36 10.87 -5.18
CA ASN A 465 9.22 10.74 -6.37
C ASN A 465 9.12 9.36 -7.03
N TYR A 466 8.83 8.33 -6.24
CA TYR A 466 8.55 6.99 -6.74
C TYR A 466 7.27 6.93 -7.59
N ALA A 467 6.17 7.52 -7.11
CA ALA A 467 4.93 7.60 -7.88
C ALA A 467 5.12 8.42 -9.17
N LEU A 468 5.92 9.50 -9.12
CA LEU A 468 6.30 10.26 -10.32
C LEU A 468 7.06 9.37 -11.32
N LYS A 469 8.10 8.64 -10.87
CA LYS A 469 8.85 7.71 -11.72
C LYS A 469 7.97 6.59 -12.27
N ALA A 470 7.04 6.08 -11.47
CA ALA A 470 6.08 5.07 -11.91
C ALA A 470 5.16 5.61 -13.02
N LEU A 471 4.64 6.83 -12.86
CA LEU A 471 3.84 7.53 -13.88
C LEU A 471 4.64 7.70 -15.19
N GLN A 472 5.93 7.99 -15.10
CA GLN A 472 6.80 8.12 -16.27
C GLN A 472 6.96 6.81 -17.07
N LYS A 473 6.70 5.63 -16.49
CA LYS A 473 6.72 4.35 -17.20
C LYS A 473 5.59 4.21 -18.22
N TYR A 474 4.54 5.02 -18.09
CA TYR A 474 3.36 5.02 -18.93
C TYR A 474 3.40 6.10 -20.04
N LYS A 475 4.56 6.72 -20.26
CA LYS A 475 4.76 7.71 -21.33
C LYS A 475 4.60 7.06 -22.70
N THR A 476 3.77 7.65 -23.54
CA THR A 476 3.58 7.21 -24.94
C THR A 476 4.68 7.73 -25.88
N GLY A 477 5.47 8.71 -25.42
CA GLY A 477 6.47 9.43 -26.23
C GLY A 477 5.87 10.57 -27.06
N VAL A 478 4.55 10.74 -27.04
CA VAL A 478 3.85 11.82 -27.74
C VAL A 478 3.92 13.10 -26.90
N TYR A 479 4.39 14.18 -27.52
CA TYR A 479 4.40 15.51 -26.92
C TYR A 479 3.22 16.32 -27.45
N VAL A 480 2.56 17.08 -26.57
CA VAL A 480 1.38 17.87 -26.95
C VAL A 480 1.80 19.11 -27.75
N ASN A 481 2.92 19.73 -27.35
CA ASN A 481 3.48 20.88 -28.06
C ASN A 481 4.94 20.60 -28.46
N LYS A 482 5.17 20.17 -29.71
CA LYS A 482 6.48 19.72 -30.23
C LYS A 482 7.42 20.86 -30.64
N ASP A 483 6.86 22.05 -30.84
CA ASP A 483 7.52 23.16 -31.55
C ASP A 483 7.66 24.43 -30.69
N LEU A 484 7.64 24.28 -29.36
CA LEU A 484 7.97 25.37 -28.43
C LEU A 484 9.48 25.69 -28.50
N GLU A 485 9.88 26.47 -29.49
CA GLU A 485 11.24 27.01 -29.65
C GLU A 485 11.45 28.24 -28.75
N LEU A 486 11.24 28.10 -27.44
CA LEU A 486 11.42 29.21 -26.51
C LEU A 486 12.87 29.40 -26.09
N PHE A 487 13.62 28.32 -25.85
CA PHE A 487 15.00 28.40 -25.37
C PHE A 487 15.99 28.11 -26.48
N TYR A 488 17.08 28.87 -26.50
CA TYR A 488 18.18 28.72 -27.44
C TYR A 488 19.50 28.56 -26.70
N ASN A 489 20.36 27.69 -27.20
CA ASN A 489 21.72 27.60 -26.70
C ASN A 489 22.52 28.81 -27.22
N LYS A 490 23.15 29.56 -26.32
CA LYS A 490 23.94 30.77 -26.65
C LYS A 490 25.09 30.51 -27.61
N SER A 491 25.72 29.33 -27.50
CA SER A 491 26.88 28.98 -28.32
C SER A 491 26.48 28.50 -29.72
N THR A 492 25.42 27.68 -29.82
CA THR A 492 25.04 27.06 -31.10
C THR A 492 23.88 27.76 -31.81
N GLN A 493 23.17 28.67 -31.13
CA GLN A 493 21.94 29.31 -31.60
C GLN A 493 20.87 28.31 -32.07
N ARG A 494 20.87 27.09 -31.52
CA ARG A 494 19.86 26.08 -31.81
C ARG A 494 18.75 26.07 -30.75
N PRO A 495 17.48 25.88 -31.16
CA PRO A 495 16.36 25.77 -30.22
C PRO A 495 16.46 24.48 -29.40
N ILE A 496 15.98 24.55 -28.16
CA ILE A 496 16.01 23.46 -27.19
C ILE A 496 14.59 23.02 -26.91
N LYS A 497 14.26 21.80 -27.36
CA LYS A 497 12.90 21.24 -27.22
C LYS A 497 12.51 20.91 -25.78
N LYS A 498 13.50 20.68 -24.91
CA LYS A 498 13.26 20.33 -23.51
C LYS A 498 14.33 20.94 -22.62
N LEU A 499 13.98 22.02 -21.92
CA LEU A 499 14.87 22.59 -20.93
C LEU A 499 14.68 21.88 -19.58
N LYS A 500 15.79 21.42 -19.03
CA LYS A 500 15.97 21.14 -17.61
C LYS A 500 17.38 21.57 -17.26
N ALA A 501 17.51 22.71 -16.60
CA ALA A 501 18.80 23.31 -16.31
C ALA A 501 18.78 24.01 -14.96
N ILE A 502 19.98 24.24 -14.42
CA ILE A 502 20.18 25.06 -13.23
C ILE A 502 20.26 26.52 -13.67
N TRP A 503 19.46 27.37 -13.04
CA TRP A 503 19.40 28.81 -13.26
C TRP A 503 19.79 29.54 -11.98
N ILE A 504 20.40 30.70 -12.14
CA ILE A 504 20.88 31.53 -11.03
C ILE A 504 19.89 32.69 -10.87
N LEU A 505 19.37 32.86 -9.66
CA LEU A 505 18.55 34.03 -9.32
C LEU A 505 19.47 35.26 -9.19
N THR A 506 19.32 36.21 -10.10
CA THR A 506 20.22 37.39 -10.18
C THR A 506 19.62 38.65 -9.57
N ARG A 507 18.31 38.85 -9.73
CA ARG A 507 17.62 40.04 -9.24
C ARG A 507 16.21 39.71 -8.74
N ILE A 508 15.80 40.40 -7.69
CA ILE A 508 14.44 40.37 -7.14
C ILE A 508 13.92 41.81 -7.14
N ASN A 509 12.85 42.07 -7.88
CA ASN A 509 12.23 43.38 -7.98
C ASN A 509 10.83 43.32 -7.34
N PRO A 510 10.65 43.81 -6.10
CA PRO A 510 9.36 43.77 -5.44
C PRO A 510 8.37 44.74 -6.10
N TYR A 511 7.17 44.26 -6.41
CA TYR A 511 6.02 45.09 -6.76
C TYR A 511 5.23 45.50 -5.51
N THR A 512 5.03 44.54 -4.61
CA THR A 512 4.40 44.74 -3.30
C THR A 512 5.17 43.95 -2.24
N SER A 513 4.75 44.04 -0.97
CA SER A 513 5.32 43.20 0.10
C SER A 513 5.18 41.69 -0.15
N ASN A 514 4.22 41.30 -0.98
CA ASN A 514 3.89 39.90 -1.23
C ASN A 514 4.03 39.51 -2.71
N ILE A 515 4.42 40.40 -3.61
CA ILE A 515 4.56 40.08 -5.04
C ILE A 515 5.89 40.65 -5.52
N ALA A 516 6.73 39.81 -6.11
CA ALA A 516 8.00 40.24 -6.70
C ALA A 516 8.24 39.58 -8.06
N LYS A 517 9.02 40.27 -8.90
CA LYS A 517 9.60 39.74 -10.14
C LYS A 517 10.99 39.18 -9.84
N PHE A 518 11.18 37.90 -10.12
CA PHE A 518 12.42 37.15 -9.97
C PHE A 518 13.06 36.98 -11.34
N GLU A 519 14.31 37.41 -11.50
CA GLU A 519 15.04 37.38 -12.77
C GLU A 519 16.15 36.32 -12.71
N PHE A 520 16.00 35.30 -13.54
CA PHE A 520 16.89 34.14 -13.59
C PHE A 520 17.81 34.21 -14.80
N THR A 521 19.08 33.87 -14.64
CA THR A 521 20.03 33.77 -15.76
C THR A 521 20.60 32.37 -15.89
N ASN A 522 21.03 32.04 -17.10
CA ASN A 522 21.74 30.82 -17.40
C ASN A 522 22.92 31.11 -18.34
N THR A 523 24.05 30.44 -18.12
CA THR A 523 25.29 30.65 -18.89
C THR A 523 25.24 30.00 -20.28
N GLN A 524 24.42 28.97 -20.46
CA GLN A 524 24.30 28.19 -21.68
C GLN A 524 23.09 28.58 -22.52
N PHE A 525 22.04 29.10 -21.88
CA PHE A 525 20.72 29.28 -22.48
C PHE A 525 20.25 30.74 -22.40
N GLN A 526 19.65 31.19 -23.50
CA GLN A 526 18.85 32.41 -23.59
C GLN A 526 17.44 32.02 -24.04
N PHE A 527 16.46 32.87 -23.85
CA PHE A 527 15.11 32.63 -24.35
C PHE A 527 14.73 33.64 -25.42
N ARG A 528 13.88 33.21 -26.34
CA ARG A 528 13.33 34.02 -27.41
C ARG A 528 12.23 34.89 -26.81
N ASN A 529 12.38 36.20 -26.96
CA ASN A 529 11.41 37.19 -26.50
C ASN A 529 10.33 37.45 -27.55
N THR A 530 10.55 37.07 -28.81
CA THR A 530 9.50 37.02 -29.84
C THR A 530 8.75 35.69 -29.73
N ILE A 531 7.45 35.72 -30.01
CA ILE A 531 6.60 34.52 -29.97
C ILE A 531 6.14 34.25 -31.40
N ASN A 532 6.38 33.05 -31.92
CA ASN A 532 5.86 32.64 -33.22
C ASN A 532 4.41 32.14 -33.04
N GLY A 533 3.45 33.06 -32.96
CA GLY A 533 2.02 32.74 -32.85
C GLY A 533 1.43 32.98 -31.47
N LEU A 534 0.25 32.44 -31.23
CA LEU A 534 -0.43 32.55 -29.91
C LEU A 534 -0.25 31.25 -29.09
N ASP A 535 0.50 30.32 -29.66
CA ASP A 535 0.59 28.92 -29.29
C ASP A 535 1.50 28.71 -28.06
N THR A 536 2.13 29.78 -27.56
CA THR A 536 2.99 29.70 -26.38
C THR A 536 2.30 30.26 -25.14
N PHE A 537 1.14 30.91 -25.28
CA PHE A 537 0.43 31.49 -24.16
C PHE A 537 -0.19 30.42 -23.27
N GLY A 538 -0.17 30.67 -21.96
CA GLY A 538 -0.53 29.69 -20.95
C GLY A 538 0.59 28.70 -20.58
N SER A 539 1.75 28.79 -21.24
CA SER A 539 2.89 27.95 -20.88
C SER A 539 3.41 28.27 -19.48
N TYR A 540 3.88 27.26 -18.77
CA TYR A 540 4.44 27.37 -17.43
C TYR A 540 5.79 26.65 -17.31
N PHE A 541 6.55 27.00 -16.28
CA PHE A 541 7.76 26.30 -15.87
C PHE A 541 7.52 25.58 -14.54
N ILE A 542 8.17 24.43 -14.35
CA ILE A 542 8.30 23.82 -13.03
C ILE A 542 9.62 24.28 -12.44
N ILE A 543 9.57 24.80 -11.22
CA ILE A 543 10.75 25.30 -10.52
C ILE A 543 10.93 24.52 -9.23
N LYS A 544 12.18 24.15 -8.97
CA LYS A 544 12.62 23.46 -7.76
C LYS A 544 13.90 24.11 -7.24
N SER A 545 14.07 24.17 -5.93
CA SER A 545 15.38 24.49 -5.33
C SER A 545 16.38 23.37 -5.65
N ASP A 546 17.60 23.75 -6.01
CA ASP A 546 18.70 22.81 -6.28
C ASP A 546 19.37 22.33 -4.97
N ASP A 547 19.36 23.18 -3.93
CA ASP A 547 20.03 22.95 -2.65
C ASP A 547 19.14 22.32 -1.56
N ASN A 548 17.82 22.31 -1.75
CA ASN A 548 16.86 21.87 -0.73
C ASN A 548 15.72 21.04 -1.32
N ASP A 549 15.85 19.71 -1.18
CA ASP A 549 14.86 18.72 -1.61
C ASP A 549 13.53 18.76 -0.82
N ASP A 550 13.53 19.35 0.37
CA ASP A 550 12.33 19.49 1.20
C ASP A 550 11.40 20.59 0.65
N ILE A 551 11.94 21.56 -0.10
CA ILE A 551 11.13 22.59 -0.73
C ILE A 551 10.35 22.00 -1.90
N HIS A 552 9.04 22.23 -1.88
CA HIS A 552 8.14 21.67 -2.87
C HIS A 552 8.35 22.34 -4.22
N GLN A 553 8.57 21.58 -5.29
CA GLN A 553 8.53 22.15 -6.64
C GLN A 553 7.14 22.69 -6.98
N ARG A 554 7.09 23.77 -7.77
CA ARG A 554 5.87 24.50 -8.13
C ARG A 554 5.87 24.94 -9.58
N GLN A 555 4.67 25.10 -10.14
CA GLN A 555 4.49 25.64 -11.47
C GLN A 555 4.38 27.16 -11.39
N TYR A 556 5.02 27.85 -12.34
CA TYR A 556 4.92 29.29 -12.51
C TYR A 556 4.73 29.63 -13.97
N THR A 557 3.72 30.44 -14.25
CA THR A 557 3.41 30.87 -15.61
C THR A 557 4.52 31.73 -16.18
N MET A 558 4.79 31.54 -17.45
CA MET A 558 5.65 32.41 -18.23
C MET A 558 4.94 33.77 -18.46
N VAL A 559 5.66 34.87 -18.25
CA VAL A 559 5.12 36.24 -18.41
C VAL A 559 6.11 37.12 -19.16
N LEU A 560 6.26 36.90 -20.47
CA LEU A 560 7.26 37.58 -21.30
C LEU A 560 7.00 39.08 -21.42
N SER A 561 5.73 39.51 -21.39
CA SER A 561 5.27 40.91 -21.41
C SER A 561 5.86 41.79 -20.30
N MET A 562 6.39 41.16 -19.25
CA MET A 562 6.97 41.78 -18.08
C MET A 562 8.51 41.70 -18.03
N THR A 563 9.15 41.21 -19.10
CA THR A 563 10.60 41.37 -19.31
C THR A 563 10.97 42.85 -19.36
N ASN A 564 12.20 43.19 -18.96
CA ASN A 564 12.67 44.59 -19.01
C ASN A 564 12.65 45.10 -20.46
N LYS A 565 13.03 44.25 -21.41
CA LYS A 565 13.04 44.59 -22.84
C LYS A 565 11.63 44.81 -23.39
N ARG A 566 10.63 43.98 -23.05
CA ARG A 566 9.24 44.21 -23.52
C ARG A 566 8.59 45.42 -22.87
N VAL A 567 8.84 45.67 -21.59
CA VAL A 567 8.35 46.88 -20.91
C VAL A 567 8.91 48.13 -21.59
N LYS A 568 10.21 48.14 -21.91
CA LYS A 568 10.85 49.23 -22.66
C LYS A 568 10.25 49.37 -24.05
N TYR A 569 10.17 48.27 -24.80
CA TYR A 569 9.61 48.24 -26.15
C TYR A 569 8.17 48.74 -26.20
N ARG A 570 7.32 48.36 -25.25
CA ARG A 570 5.93 48.84 -25.13
C ARG A 570 5.88 50.36 -24.91
N LYS A 571 6.78 50.92 -24.09
CA LYS A 571 6.89 52.38 -23.90
C LYS A 571 7.32 53.08 -25.19
N ASP A 572 8.32 52.54 -25.87
CA ASP A 572 8.81 53.08 -27.14
C ASP A 572 7.73 53.02 -28.24
N ILE A 573 6.94 51.94 -28.32
CA ILE A 573 5.77 51.85 -29.22
C ILE A 573 4.71 52.88 -28.85
N LEU A 574 4.39 53.06 -27.57
CA LEU A 574 3.40 54.05 -27.14
C LEU A 574 3.83 55.47 -27.55
N GLU A 575 5.11 55.81 -27.41
CA GLU A 575 5.66 57.08 -27.88
C GLU A 575 5.57 57.22 -29.40
N LEU A 576 5.94 56.17 -30.14
CA LEU A 576 5.83 56.14 -31.60
C LEU A 576 4.37 56.32 -32.04
N PHE A 577 3.44 55.59 -31.43
CA PHE A 577 2.01 55.69 -31.68
C PHE A 577 1.51 57.12 -31.46
N LYS A 578 1.88 57.76 -30.35
CA LYS A 578 1.52 59.17 -30.09
C LYS A 578 2.06 60.12 -31.16
N LYS A 579 3.30 59.92 -31.61
CA LYS A 579 3.90 60.74 -32.68
C LYS A 579 3.18 60.56 -34.01
N ILE A 580 2.92 59.30 -34.39
CA ILE A 580 2.19 58.94 -35.61
C ILE A 580 0.80 59.58 -35.62
N ILE A 581 0.04 59.41 -34.54
CA ILE A 581 -1.34 59.93 -34.43
C ILE A 581 -1.38 61.46 -34.46
N ASN A 582 -0.34 62.13 -33.94
CA ASN A 582 -0.23 63.59 -33.95
C ASN A 582 0.52 64.14 -35.17
N LEU A 583 0.81 63.30 -36.18
CA LEU A 583 1.56 63.66 -37.39
C LEU A 583 2.91 64.35 -37.10
N GLN A 584 3.55 63.98 -35.98
CA GLN A 584 4.86 64.50 -35.62
C GLN A 584 5.94 63.77 -36.42
N PRO A 585 7.03 64.46 -36.80
CA PRO A 585 8.10 63.85 -37.57
C PRO A 585 8.78 62.71 -36.78
N ILE A 586 8.97 61.57 -37.44
CA ILE A 586 9.57 60.36 -36.87
C ILE A 586 11.08 60.42 -37.16
N HIS A 587 11.84 61.07 -36.27
CA HIS A 587 13.31 61.17 -36.39
C HIS A 587 14.08 60.06 -35.65
N LYS A 588 13.39 59.23 -34.85
CA LYS A 588 14.00 58.18 -34.02
C LYS A 588 13.88 56.83 -34.73
N ASP A 589 14.85 55.94 -34.51
CA ASP A 589 14.77 54.55 -34.98
C ASP A 589 13.43 53.91 -34.56
N ILE A 590 12.79 53.24 -35.51
CA ILE A 590 11.56 52.49 -35.26
C ILE A 590 11.87 51.44 -34.19
N PRO A 591 11.13 51.40 -33.08
CA PRO A 591 11.36 50.43 -32.02
C PRO A 591 11.27 49.02 -32.59
N LYS A 592 12.30 48.20 -32.35
CA LYS A 592 12.31 46.78 -32.70
C LYS A 592 12.34 45.95 -31.42
N LEU A 593 11.58 44.88 -31.40
CA LEU A 593 11.63 43.94 -30.29
C LEU A 593 12.91 43.12 -30.42
N GLU A 594 13.75 43.16 -29.39
CA GLU A 594 14.93 42.31 -29.34
C GLU A 594 14.51 40.85 -29.30
N GLU A 595 15.10 40.03 -30.17
CA GLU A 595 14.68 38.65 -30.35
C GLU A 595 15.01 37.75 -29.15
N PHE A 596 16.13 38.01 -28.46
CA PHE A 596 16.63 37.16 -27.38
C PHE A 596 16.87 37.93 -26.08
N GLU A 597 16.72 37.24 -24.96
CA GLU A 597 16.96 37.77 -23.63
C GLU A 597 17.60 36.71 -22.72
N ASP A 598 18.49 37.20 -21.84
CA ASP A 598 19.29 36.37 -20.93
C ASP A 598 18.60 36.13 -19.59
N GLU A 599 17.69 37.03 -19.22
CA GLU A 599 17.01 37.09 -17.91
C GLU A 599 15.58 36.55 -18.04
N LEU A 600 15.32 35.32 -17.61
CA LEU A 600 13.97 34.74 -17.58
C LEU A 600 13.19 35.37 -16.41
N PRO A 601 12.12 36.15 -16.65
CA PRO A 601 11.37 36.77 -15.56
C PRO A 601 10.24 35.87 -15.09
N LEU A 602 10.06 35.80 -13.78
CA LEU A 602 8.93 35.11 -13.16
C LEU A 602 8.34 36.00 -12.07
N ILE A 603 7.03 36.21 -12.12
CA ILE A 603 6.32 37.00 -11.11
C ILE A 603 5.66 36.04 -10.13
N ILE A 604 6.06 36.12 -8.86
CA ILE A 604 5.63 35.17 -7.84
C ILE A 604 5.01 35.95 -6.69
N LYS A 605 3.85 35.48 -6.21
CA LYS A 605 3.23 35.95 -4.97
C LYS A 605 3.67 35.09 -3.79
N LYS A 606 4.15 35.72 -2.73
CA LYS A 606 4.50 35.11 -1.44
C LYS A 606 3.23 34.52 -0.80
N TYR A 607 3.33 33.27 -0.37
CA TYR A 607 2.30 32.59 0.42
C TYR A 607 2.98 31.99 1.65
N GLU A 608 2.53 32.35 2.85
CA GLU A 608 3.14 31.94 4.12
C GLU A 608 2.93 30.44 4.39
N THR A 609 3.79 29.62 3.81
CA THR A 609 3.75 28.17 3.93
C THR A 609 5.17 27.65 4.19
N LYS A 610 5.35 26.92 5.29
CA LYS A 610 6.68 26.51 5.79
C LYS A 610 7.55 25.77 4.75
N GLN A 611 6.93 24.99 3.87
CA GLN A 611 7.60 24.21 2.80
C GLN A 611 7.23 24.70 1.40
N GLY A 612 6.57 25.86 1.29
CA GLY A 612 6.14 26.39 0.00
C GLY A 612 7.27 27.12 -0.71
N PHE A 613 7.41 26.82 -2.00
CA PHE A 613 8.41 27.46 -2.85
C PHE A 613 8.29 28.98 -2.88
N SER A 614 7.07 29.52 -2.92
CA SER A 614 6.87 30.97 -2.97
C SER A 614 7.37 31.67 -1.72
N ASN A 615 7.23 31.07 -0.53
CA ASN A 615 7.79 31.61 0.70
C ASN A 615 9.32 31.55 0.67
N PHE A 616 9.83 30.36 0.34
CA PHE A 616 11.26 30.08 0.25
C PHE A 616 11.99 31.06 -0.67
N ILE A 617 11.48 31.26 -1.90
CA ILE A 617 12.15 32.13 -2.87
C ILE A 617 12.11 33.62 -2.49
N HIS A 618 11.07 34.08 -1.78
CA HIS A 618 11.03 35.45 -1.27
C HIS A 618 12.00 35.69 -0.09
N GLU A 619 12.39 34.62 0.60
CA GLU A 619 13.31 34.67 1.74
C GLU A 619 14.76 34.35 1.33
N ASP A 620 14.97 33.87 0.11
CA ASP A 620 16.27 33.49 -0.41
C ASP A 620 17.09 34.73 -0.81
N ASN A 621 17.87 35.23 0.14
CA ASN A 621 18.79 36.36 -0.07
C ASN A 621 20.15 35.95 -0.67
N ARG A 622 20.31 34.69 -1.09
CA ARG A 622 21.63 34.10 -1.39
C ARG A 622 21.99 34.03 -2.88
N GLN A 623 21.20 34.61 -3.78
CA GLN A 623 21.31 34.35 -5.23
C GLN A 623 21.29 32.84 -5.53
N GLY A 624 20.30 32.13 -4.95
CA GLY A 624 20.23 30.67 -5.01
C GLY A 624 20.19 30.10 -6.43
N GLN A 625 20.52 28.80 -6.51
CA GLN A 625 20.43 28.00 -7.72
C GLN A 625 19.12 27.23 -7.75
N TYR A 626 18.47 27.25 -8.91
CA TYR A 626 17.14 26.67 -9.10
C TYR A 626 17.11 25.81 -10.34
N ILE A 627 16.51 24.63 -10.23
CA ILE A 627 16.22 23.79 -11.39
C ILE A 627 14.93 24.29 -12.02
N ILE A 628 15.02 24.78 -13.27
CA ILE A 628 13.85 25.19 -14.06
C ILE A 628 13.65 24.18 -15.19
N GLU A 629 12.44 23.63 -15.26
CA GLU A 629 11.99 22.68 -16.29
C GLU A 629 10.82 23.27 -17.09
N GLY A 630 10.88 23.22 -18.43
CA GLY A 630 9.79 23.68 -19.31
C GLY A 630 10.27 24.26 -20.65
N PRO A 631 9.44 25.06 -21.35
CA PRO A 631 8.03 25.33 -21.03
C PRO A 631 7.17 24.07 -21.12
N TYR A 632 6.12 24.03 -20.30
CA TYR A 632 5.08 23.01 -20.29
C TYR A 632 3.69 23.67 -20.42
N GLY A 633 2.67 22.84 -20.59
CA GLY A 633 1.29 23.27 -20.72
C GLY A 633 0.80 23.25 -22.16
N ASN A 634 -0.52 23.18 -22.30
CA ASN A 634 -1.15 23.31 -23.60
C ASN A 634 -1.29 24.78 -23.94
N SER A 635 -1.00 25.09 -25.19
CA SER A 635 -1.24 26.41 -25.74
C SER A 635 -2.72 26.76 -25.67
N ILE A 636 -3.05 28.00 -25.30
CA ILE A 636 -4.41 28.51 -25.50
C ILE A 636 -4.63 28.64 -27.01
N GLN A 637 -5.41 27.72 -27.60
CA GLN A 637 -5.76 27.81 -29.01
C GLN A 637 -6.75 28.95 -29.20
N ILE A 638 -6.30 30.00 -29.88
CA ILE A 638 -7.11 31.17 -30.21
C ILE A 638 -7.43 31.10 -31.69
N GLU A 639 -8.73 30.99 -31.98
CA GLU A 639 -9.31 31.04 -33.32
C GLU A 639 -9.55 32.49 -33.75
N ASN A 640 -9.56 32.74 -35.06
CA ASN A 640 -9.97 34.04 -35.58
C ASN A 640 -11.45 34.30 -35.28
N ASP A 641 -11.75 35.56 -35.00
CA ASP A 641 -13.08 36.08 -34.67
C ASP A 641 -13.72 35.37 -33.45
N SER A 642 -12.89 34.80 -32.58
CA SER A 642 -13.33 34.24 -31.30
C SER A 642 -13.51 35.32 -30.23
N HIS A 643 -14.38 35.04 -29.25
CA HIS A 643 -14.53 35.87 -28.06
C HIS A 643 -13.91 35.16 -26.87
N LEU A 644 -12.88 35.76 -26.29
CA LEU A 644 -12.16 35.22 -25.14
C LEU A 644 -12.69 35.84 -23.85
N ILE A 645 -13.15 35.01 -22.92
CA ILE A 645 -13.57 35.45 -21.59
C ILE A 645 -12.50 35.03 -20.58
N PHE A 646 -11.72 35.99 -20.10
CA PHE A 646 -10.69 35.76 -19.09
C PHE A 646 -11.26 36.02 -17.70
N ILE A 647 -11.17 35.06 -16.79
CA ILE A 647 -11.64 35.19 -15.41
C ILE A 647 -10.46 34.91 -14.48
N ALA A 648 -9.86 35.99 -13.99
CA ALA A 648 -8.59 35.97 -13.27
C ALA A 648 -8.76 36.37 -11.79
N GLY A 649 -8.08 35.66 -10.89
CA GLY A 649 -7.99 36.01 -9.47
C GLY A 649 -6.56 36.21 -8.99
N GLY A 650 -6.20 37.42 -8.54
CA GLY A 650 -4.85 37.73 -8.06
C GLY A 650 -3.76 37.38 -9.08
N THR A 651 -2.87 36.43 -8.75
CA THR A 651 -1.81 35.97 -9.66
C THR A 651 -2.31 35.14 -10.84
N GLY A 652 -3.58 34.71 -10.84
CA GLY A 652 -4.22 34.10 -12.01
C GLY A 652 -4.35 35.04 -13.20
N LEU A 653 -3.95 36.32 -13.05
CA LEU A 653 -3.77 37.27 -14.14
C LEU A 653 -2.62 36.90 -15.08
N PHE A 654 -1.55 36.31 -14.55
CA PHE A 654 -0.28 36.16 -15.27
C PHE A 654 -0.34 35.35 -16.58
N PRO A 655 -1.13 34.25 -16.69
CA PRO A 655 -1.33 33.57 -17.96
C PRO A 655 -1.91 34.43 -19.08
N PHE A 656 -2.58 35.53 -18.75
CA PHE A 656 -3.29 36.37 -19.71
C PHE A 656 -2.49 37.61 -20.13
N LEU A 657 -1.48 38.04 -19.35
CA LEU A 657 -0.76 39.30 -19.61
C LEU A 657 -0.08 39.33 -20.98
N ASP A 658 0.50 38.20 -21.42
CA ASP A 658 1.18 38.14 -22.71
C ASP A 658 0.19 38.24 -23.89
N ILE A 659 -1.04 37.72 -23.73
CA ILE A 659 -2.13 37.88 -24.71
C ILE A 659 -2.63 39.33 -24.72
N LEU A 660 -2.76 39.96 -23.54
CA LEU A 660 -3.18 41.35 -23.43
C LEU A 660 -2.15 42.31 -24.02
N ASP A 661 -0.86 42.05 -23.84
CA ASP A 661 0.26 42.79 -24.44
C ASP A 661 0.29 42.62 -25.97
N TYR A 662 -0.05 41.43 -26.46
CA TYR A 662 -0.29 41.21 -27.89
C TYR A 662 -1.48 42.03 -28.40
N GLN A 663 -2.64 41.96 -27.74
CA GLN A 663 -3.85 42.68 -28.14
C GLN A 663 -3.67 44.20 -28.13
N LEU A 664 -2.88 44.72 -27.18
CA LEU A 664 -2.48 46.12 -27.12
C LEU A 664 -1.73 46.55 -28.39
N ARG A 665 -0.75 45.76 -28.83
CA ARG A 665 0.02 46.05 -30.04
C ARG A 665 -0.84 45.96 -31.30
N VAL A 666 -1.73 44.97 -31.37
CA VAL A 666 -2.73 44.86 -32.46
C VAL A 666 -3.61 46.11 -32.51
N SER A 667 -4.08 46.59 -31.36
CA SER A 667 -4.94 47.78 -31.27
C SER A 667 -4.21 49.04 -31.75
N TYR A 668 -2.93 49.23 -31.38
CA TYR A 668 -2.13 50.33 -31.93
C TYR A 668 -2.05 50.27 -33.45
N ARG A 669 -1.74 49.09 -34.02
CA ARG A 669 -1.62 48.90 -35.47
C ARG A 669 -2.95 49.16 -36.18
N GLN A 670 -4.05 48.65 -35.65
CA GLN A 670 -5.40 48.86 -36.21
C GLN A 670 -5.77 50.35 -36.24
N ILE A 671 -5.54 51.07 -35.14
CA ILE A 671 -5.85 52.51 -35.08
C ILE A 671 -4.99 53.30 -36.08
N VAL A 672 -3.69 53.00 -36.18
CA VAL A 672 -2.81 53.64 -37.17
C VAL A 672 -3.27 53.32 -38.59
N GLN A 673 -3.65 52.07 -38.85
CA GLN A 673 -4.15 51.65 -40.16
C GLN A 673 -5.44 52.39 -40.54
N MET A 674 -6.38 52.51 -39.61
CA MET A 674 -7.64 53.22 -39.82
C MET A 674 -7.42 54.71 -40.10
N LYS A 675 -6.47 55.36 -39.41
CA LYS A 675 -6.25 56.80 -39.53
C LYS A 675 -5.30 57.19 -40.67
N LEU A 676 -4.30 56.38 -40.98
CA LEU A 676 -3.16 56.74 -41.84
C LEU A 676 -2.83 55.70 -42.91
N GLY A 677 -3.55 54.58 -42.97
CA GLY A 677 -3.35 53.54 -43.97
C GLY A 677 -2.35 52.45 -43.58
N LEU A 678 -2.21 51.46 -44.46
CA LEU A 678 -1.45 50.23 -44.21
C LEU A 678 0.06 50.45 -44.08
N GLU A 679 0.63 51.38 -44.84
CA GLU A 679 2.08 51.65 -44.81
C GLU A 679 2.52 52.18 -43.44
N ALA A 680 1.77 53.13 -42.87
CA ALA A 680 2.05 53.67 -41.55
C ALA A 680 1.88 52.62 -40.45
N SER A 681 0.89 51.72 -40.58
CA SER A 681 0.64 50.69 -39.59
C SER A 681 1.73 49.61 -39.55
N ASN A 682 2.41 49.37 -40.68
CA ASN A 682 3.55 48.47 -40.76
C ASN A 682 4.79 48.97 -40.00
N LEU A 683 4.83 50.24 -39.57
CA LEU A 683 5.87 50.76 -38.67
C LEU A 683 5.74 50.18 -37.25
N ILE A 684 4.58 49.68 -36.87
CA ILE A 684 4.36 49.00 -35.59
C ILE A 684 4.65 47.52 -35.79
N ASP A 685 5.85 47.12 -35.40
CA ASP A 685 6.22 45.71 -35.33
C ASP A 685 5.35 44.99 -34.28
N LEU A 686 4.75 43.87 -34.66
CA LEU A 686 3.97 43.02 -33.75
C LEU A 686 4.79 41.85 -33.21
N GLY A 687 6.00 41.63 -33.74
CA GLY A 687 6.83 40.48 -33.40
C GLY A 687 6.18 39.14 -33.72
N ILE A 688 5.16 39.11 -34.57
CA ILE A 688 4.45 37.91 -35.02
C ILE A 688 4.12 38.00 -36.52
N ASN A 689 4.02 36.84 -37.17
CA ASN A 689 3.80 36.75 -38.63
C ASN A 689 2.33 36.87 -39.02
N GLU A 690 1.40 36.36 -38.21
CA GLU A 690 -0.03 36.29 -38.54
C GLU A 690 -0.86 37.04 -37.50
N ILE A 691 -1.57 38.09 -37.91
CA ILE A 691 -2.49 38.81 -37.01
C ILE A 691 -3.78 38.02 -36.92
N LYS A 692 -4.02 37.45 -35.74
CA LYS A 692 -5.34 36.92 -35.40
C LYS A 692 -6.23 38.02 -34.82
N LYS A 693 -7.49 38.04 -35.25
CA LYS A 693 -8.52 38.95 -34.73
C LYS A 693 -9.34 38.21 -33.69
N PHE A 694 -9.54 38.79 -32.52
CA PHE A 694 -10.43 38.29 -31.48
C PHE A 694 -10.78 39.41 -30.52
N THR A 695 -11.83 39.20 -29.74
CA THR A 695 -12.27 40.11 -28.69
C THR A 695 -11.99 39.49 -27.32
N ILE A 696 -11.78 40.33 -26.30
CA ILE A 696 -11.49 39.88 -24.95
C ILE A 696 -12.42 40.59 -23.96
N THR A 697 -13.13 39.82 -23.14
CA THR A 697 -13.74 40.34 -21.91
C THR A 697 -13.00 39.76 -20.71
N MET A 698 -12.47 40.64 -19.87
CA MET A 698 -11.66 40.25 -18.73
C MET A 698 -12.37 40.61 -17.41
N PHE A 699 -12.52 39.61 -16.55
CA PHE A 699 -12.98 39.72 -15.18
C PHE A 699 -11.78 39.52 -14.25
N LEU A 700 -11.35 40.55 -13.54
CA LEU A 700 -10.17 40.50 -12.67
C LEU A 700 -10.57 40.73 -11.20
N ALA A 701 -10.39 39.74 -10.35
CA ALA A 701 -10.58 39.85 -8.91
C ALA A 701 -9.25 40.11 -8.20
N VAL A 702 -9.13 41.27 -7.54
CA VAL A 702 -7.97 41.66 -6.73
C VAL A 702 -8.40 42.18 -5.37
N ASN A 703 -7.47 42.21 -4.41
CA ASN A 703 -7.76 42.71 -3.06
C ASN A 703 -7.48 44.21 -2.94
N SER A 704 -6.45 44.71 -3.62
CA SER A 704 -6.00 46.10 -3.57
C SER A 704 -5.63 46.62 -4.96
N ILE A 705 -5.49 47.95 -5.08
CA ILE A 705 -4.97 48.58 -6.30
C ILE A 705 -3.53 48.14 -6.57
N ASP A 706 -2.74 47.85 -5.54
CA ASP A 706 -1.33 47.44 -5.68
C ASP A 706 -1.19 46.02 -6.24
N ASP A 707 -2.24 45.19 -6.14
CA ASP A 707 -2.29 43.87 -6.78
C ASP A 707 -2.57 43.94 -8.31
N LEU A 708 -2.82 45.13 -8.87
CA LEU A 708 -3.06 45.36 -10.30
C LEU A 708 -1.76 45.37 -11.11
N ILE A 709 -1.09 44.22 -11.16
CA ILE A 709 0.16 44.01 -11.90
C ILE A 709 -0.09 44.05 -13.41
N GLY A 710 0.73 44.77 -14.17
CA GLY A 710 0.55 44.93 -15.63
C GLY A 710 -0.52 45.95 -16.00
N ARG A 711 -0.91 46.84 -15.07
CA ARG A 711 -1.88 47.93 -15.32
C ARG A 711 -1.58 48.80 -16.53
N ASP A 712 -0.30 48.96 -16.87
CA ASP A 712 0.14 49.70 -18.06
C ASP A 712 -0.25 49.01 -19.37
N ILE A 713 -0.53 47.71 -19.35
CA ILE A 713 -0.99 46.95 -20.51
C ILE A 713 -2.50 47.11 -20.68
N TYR A 714 -3.29 46.63 -19.72
CA TYR A 714 -4.75 46.56 -19.91
C TYR A 714 -5.47 47.89 -19.73
N PHE A 715 -4.95 48.87 -18.96
CA PHE A 715 -5.54 50.22 -18.97
C PHE A 715 -5.18 51.01 -20.23
N ALA A 716 -3.98 50.81 -20.78
CA ALA A 716 -3.66 51.34 -22.10
C ALA A 716 -4.61 50.74 -23.15
N LEU A 717 -4.78 49.41 -23.15
CA LEU A 717 -5.70 48.72 -24.05
C LEU A 717 -7.14 49.24 -23.91
N LEU A 718 -7.63 49.44 -22.69
CA LEU A 718 -8.96 50.00 -22.41
C LEU A 718 -9.11 51.42 -22.96
N SER A 719 -8.08 52.27 -22.78
CA SER A 719 -8.09 53.66 -23.28
C SER A 719 -8.12 53.76 -24.81
N LEU A 720 -7.65 52.72 -25.50
CA LEU A 720 -7.62 52.68 -26.96
C LEU A 720 -8.97 52.32 -27.58
N GLN A 721 -9.88 51.71 -26.81
CA GLN A 721 -11.14 51.18 -27.34
C GLN A 721 -12.03 52.26 -27.97
N GLN A 722 -11.94 53.50 -27.51
CA GLN A 722 -12.66 54.65 -28.10
C GLN A 722 -12.21 55.04 -29.51
N TYR A 723 -11.05 54.56 -29.97
CA TYR A 723 -10.51 54.87 -31.30
C TYR A 723 -10.73 53.73 -32.31
N LEU A 724 -11.29 52.61 -31.88
CA LEU A 724 -11.61 51.47 -32.73
C LEU A 724 -13.07 51.52 -33.14
N ASP A 725 -13.38 51.17 -34.40
CA ASP A 725 -14.76 51.07 -34.88
C ASP A 725 -15.54 49.98 -34.14
N THR A 726 -14.83 48.92 -33.76
CA THR A 726 -15.38 47.81 -32.97
C THR A 726 -14.48 47.57 -31.77
N PRO A 727 -14.93 47.96 -30.55
CA PRO A 727 -14.22 47.66 -29.32
C PRO A 727 -13.93 46.16 -29.21
N ASN A 728 -12.69 45.82 -28.94
CA ASN A 728 -12.19 44.45 -28.88
C ASN A 728 -11.69 44.06 -27.47
N PHE A 729 -11.78 44.95 -26.49
CA PHE A 729 -11.41 44.70 -25.11
C PHE A 729 -12.39 45.33 -24.12
N LYS A 730 -12.78 44.54 -23.11
CA LYS A 730 -13.59 44.99 -21.98
C LYS A 730 -12.96 44.49 -20.67
N LEU A 731 -12.94 45.35 -19.66
CA LEU A 731 -12.39 45.03 -18.34
C LEU A 731 -13.43 45.29 -17.26
N ILE A 732 -13.61 44.31 -16.37
CA ILE A 732 -14.44 44.38 -15.18
C ILE A 732 -13.57 43.97 -14.00
N ILE A 733 -13.44 44.85 -13.01
CA ILE A 733 -12.61 44.58 -11.82
C ILE A 733 -13.51 44.28 -10.63
N LYS A 734 -13.16 43.26 -9.85
CA LYS A 734 -13.70 43.04 -8.51
C LYS A 734 -12.71 43.56 -7.48
N GLY A 735 -13.16 44.45 -6.59
CA GLY A 735 -12.31 45.05 -5.56
C GLY A 735 -13.06 46.07 -4.68
N ASN A 736 -12.51 46.36 -3.50
CA ASN A 736 -13.07 47.34 -2.56
C ASN A 736 -12.39 48.71 -2.70
N PHE A 737 -12.30 49.21 -3.93
CA PHE A 737 -11.68 50.50 -4.26
C PHE A 737 -12.39 51.14 -5.44
N LYS A 738 -11.99 52.37 -5.82
CA LYS A 738 -12.55 53.09 -6.96
C LYS A 738 -11.49 53.27 -8.04
N LEU A 739 -11.88 53.05 -9.29
CA LEU A 739 -11.12 53.37 -10.50
C LEU A 739 -12.04 54.13 -11.44
N LYS A 740 -11.47 55.06 -12.22
CA LYS A 740 -12.25 55.86 -13.18
C LYS A 740 -12.35 55.14 -14.54
N GLU A 741 -11.43 54.23 -14.79
CA GLU A 741 -11.17 53.64 -16.09
C GLU A 741 -12.16 52.51 -16.42
N CYS A 742 -12.63 51.75 -15.42
CA CYS A 742 -13.48 50.57 -15.64
C CYS A 742 -14.52 50.37 -14.53
N PRO A 743 -15.59 49.59 -14.80
CA PRO A 743 -16.54 49.16 -13.78
C PRO A 743 -15.85 48.38 -12.65
N ILE A 744 -16.23 48.69 -11.41
CA ILE A 744 -15.81 47.94 -10.23
C ILE A 744 -17.01 47.29 -9.57
N ILE A 745 -16.86 46.00 -9.27
CA ILE A 745 -17.81 45.18 -8.55
C ILE A 745 -17.29 44.96 -7.14
N GLY A 746 -18.06 45.40 -6.14
CA GLY A 746 -17.69 45.23 -4.72
C GLY A 746 -17.91 43.81 -4.19
N THR A 747 -18.72 43.01 -4.87
CA THR A 747 -19.07 41.63 -4.51
C THR A 747 -18.28 40.60 -5.33
N ARG A 748 -18.34 39.32 -4.94
CA ARG A 748 -17.79 38.24 -5.77
C ARG A 748 -18.53 38.18 -7.11
N PHE A 749 -17.87 37.70 -8.16
CA PHE A 749 -18.55 37.46 -9.44
C PHE A 749 -19.66 36.44 -9.25
N THR A 750 -20.86 36.80 -9.68
CA THR A 750 -22.08 35.98 -9.59
C THR A 750 -22.59 35.63 -11.00
N GLN A 751 -23.56 34.73 -11.10
CA GLN A 751 -24.26 34.48 -12.36
C GLN A 751 -24.81 35.77 -12.97
N GLN A 752 -25.43 36.63 -12.15
CA GLN A 752 -25.96 37.92 -12.57
C GLN A 752 -24.86 38.83 -13.15
N THR A 753 -23.68 38.84 -12.52
CA THR A 753 -22.52 39.60 -13.01
C THR A 753 -22.12 39.19 -14.42
N PHE A 754 -22.12 37.89 -14.72
CA PHE A 754 -21.78 37.40 -16.05
C PHE A 754 -22.88 37.72 -17.07
N ILE A 755 -24.15 37.56 -16.71
CA ILE A 755 -25.30 37.93 -17.55
C ILE A 755 -25.25 39.42 -17.94
N GLU A 756 -24.96 40.30 -16.99
CA GLU A 756 -24.90 41.76 -17.22
C GLU A 756 -23.73 42.19 -18.11
N HIS A 757 -22.64 41.42 -18.13
CA HIS A 757 -21.41 41.82 -18.79
C HIS A 757 -21.04 40.98 -20.02
N ILE A 758 -21.74 39.88 -20.26
CA ILE A 758 -21.60 38.98 -21.40
C ILE A 758 -23.00 38.82 -22.05
N PRO A 759 -23.49 39.86 -22.77
CA PRO A 759 -24.87 39.88 -23.26
C PRO A 759 -25.14 38.83 -24.36
N ASP A 760 -24.14 38.53 -25.19
CA ASP A 760 -24.28 37.59 -26.31
C ASP A 760 -23.38 36.37 -26.10
N GLN A 761 -23.99 35.21 -25.87
CA GLN A 761 -23.28 33.94 -25.86
C GLN A 761 -23.07 33.47 -27.31
N HIS A 762 -21.95 33.86 -27.92
CA HIS A 762 -21.58 33.34 -29.24
C HIS A 762 -21.09 31.88 -29.13
N ASN A 763 -21.40 31.07 -30.15
CA ASN A 763 -20.92 29.67 -30.25
C ASN A 763 -19.38 29.57 -30.24
N SER A 764 -18.65 30.65 -30.55
CA SER A 764 -17.17 30.72 -30.56
C SER A 764 -16.56 31.32 -29.28
N THR A 765 -17.30 31.37 -28.18
CA THR A 765 -16.81 31.94 -26.92
C THR A 765 -15.98 30.94 -26.13
N ASN A 766 -14.73 31.31 -25.77
CA ASN A 766 -13.84 30.48 -24.95
C ASN A 766 -13.71 31.07 -23.55
N TYR A 767 -14.08 30.31 -22.51
CA TYR A 767 -13.98 30.73 -21.11
C TYR A 767 -12.71 30.18 -20.47
N LEU A 768 -11.84 31.07 -20.00
CA LEU A 768 -10.54 30.74 -19.41
C LEU A 768 -10.50 31.26 -17.97
N ILE A 769 -10.38 30.35 -17.01
CA ILE A 769 -10.39 30.66 -15.58
C ILE A 769 -9.00 30.41 -15.00
N CYS A 770 -8.44 31.37 -14.28
CA CYS A 770 -7.22 31.15 -13.51
C CYS A 770 -7.25 31.95 -12.20
N GLY A 771 -6.99 31.31 -11.08
CA GLY A 771 -7.10 31.94 -9.78
C GLY A 771 -6.93 30.95 -8.62
N PRO A 772 -7.26 31.38 -7.39
CA PRO A 772 -7.27 30.49 -6.23
C PRO A 772 -8.22 29.29 -6.45
N PRO A 773 -7.91 28.10 -5.91
CA PRO A 773 -8.70 26.88 -6.16
C PRO A 773 -10.20 27.05 -5.91
N GLN A 774 -10.57 27.73 -4.82
CA GLN A 774 -11.96 27.98 -4.48
C GLN A 774 -12.68 28.86 -5.53
N MET A 775 -12.00 29.88 -6.04
CA MET A 775 -12.54 30.72 -7.11
C MET A 775 -12.75 29.89 -8.38
N ASN A 776 -11.77 29.08 -8.78
CA ASN A 776 -11.88 28.26 -9.98
C ASN A 776 -13.10 27.33 -9.92
N ILE A 777 -13.30 26.65 -8.78
CA ILE A 777 -14.46 25.76 -8.56
C ILE A 777 -15.78 26.54 -8.56
N GLU A 778 -15.86 27.66 -7.84
CA GLU A 778 -17.07 28.48 -7.75
C GLU A 778 -17.47 29.04 -9.12
N ILE A 779 -16.52 29.60 -9.87
CA ILE A 779 -16.76 30.18 -11.20
C ILE A 779 -17.11 29.10 -12.22
N GLU A 780 -16.37 27.97 -12.25
CA GLU A 780 -16.68 26.88 -13.18
C GLU A 780 -18.11 26.39 -12.96
N ARG A 781 -18.53 26.21 -11.70
CA ARG A 781 -19.91 25.84 -11.37
C ARG A 781 -20.92 26.88 -11.88
N ILE A 782 -20.69 28.17 -11.61
CA ILE A 782 -21.57 29.25 -12.07
C ILE A 782 -21.73 29.23 -13.60
N LEU A 783 -20.63 29.07 -14.34
CA LEU A 783 -20.68 29.02 -15.81
C LEU A 783 -21.41 27.77 -16.31
N ARG A 784 -21.21 26.61 -15.67
CA ARG A 784 -21.96 25.38 -16.01
C ARG A 784 -23.46 25.52 -15.73
N ASP A 785 -23.83 26.16 -14.62
CA ASP A 785 -25.23 26.47 -14.29
C ASP A 785 -25.85 27.44 -15.31
N MET A 786 -25.02 28.25 -16.00
CA MET A 786 -25.42 29.08 -17.14
C MET A 786 -25.47 28.32 -18.48
N GLY A 787 -25.23 27.01 -18.50
CA GLY A 787 -25.22 26.18 -19.72
C GLY A 787 -23.92 26.24 -20.52
N ILE A 788 -22.86 26.85 -19.99
CA ILE A 788 -21.57 26.97 -20.68
C ILE A 788 -20.77 25.68 -20.48
N MET A 789 -20.45 25.01 -21.57
CA MET A 789 -19.73 23.72 -21.54
C MET A 789 -18.23 23.86 -21.84
N LYS A 790 -17.84 24.81 -22.70
CA LYS A 790 -16.43 25.03 -23.11
C LYS A 790 -15.70 25.94 -22.12
N ILE A 791 -15.31 25.36 -20.98
CA ILE A 791 -14.59 26.04 -19.90
C ILE A 791 -13.22 25.40 -19.75
N MET A 792 -12.17 26.22 -19.74
CA MET A 792 -10.80 25.81 -19.47
C MET A 792 -10.31 26.47 -18.19
N VAL A 793 -9.89 25.64 -17.23
CA VAL A 793 -9.26 26.09 -15.97
C VAL A 793 -7.75 25.92 -16.12
N LEU A 794 -7.00 27.02 -16.05
CA LEU A 794 -5.55 27.08 -16.24
C LEU A 794 -4.78 26.88 -14.93
#